data_AF-A0A7S3IAG3-F1
#
_entry.id   AF-A0A7S3IAG3-F1
#
_cell.length_a   1.000
_cell.length_b   1.000
_cell.length_c   1.000
_cell.angle_alpha   90.00
_cell.angle_beta   90.00
_cell.angle_gamma   90.00
#
_symmetry.space_group_name_H-M   'P 1'
#
loop_
_entity.id
_entity.type
_entity.pdbx_description
1 polymer ?
#
loop_
_entity_poly.entity_id
_entity_poly.type
_entity_poly.pdbx_seq_one_letter_code
_entity_poly.pdbx_strand_id
1 'polypeptide(L)'
;VQSTALSLLNLIVVAFCSYRAILSEEGTWLRILKFDSIYIGFSLTCAVVAYQQQLTDLKSFALTKKVEEQASKASEILTCLFPKPIAKRLLAGDLSVSQEESSVTVVFCNICDFQEITNSLSPQELTALLDFVFKKLDRLCSLYGAQKIETVGYTFLACVGLYDTEKELKRQLREISHSERAVSLAVAMLNELKEVFWKHSAQIKLKIGVNSGSVISGVVGHYKPQFVLVGDTINTASRMASGLSEPNSIQVSSSAFELLDHSQKIGFEKQEIYAKGKGILDTYLLKNLNPETIQTVVKGFHKRTLKSCGEERVQEIATPGENRDFTRKFFGLFELKYNPQEERFRVKKLKEFEPLYKIEALVVLFLAVIFAVIVGLEFFIYSEGLGKLITTIVFTAIYGVSSVALKKVRESIKFAWGVQILYILILIIVWNLDSDPEVYTIATSFVILNMTHCSLLLRRSIIQSLSFGYLLLVVVEARTRKLGVFNFTCISILVFLGGVTLYFREGLFSSFINKKSESKKELVQTENFLKRVLPVHVYDELKEEDLNTDIYSKMTILYADIVGFTSWSSDKTPENVLEMLTALFKQFDENCVKHQVYKVHTIGDCYVVLGNSSTTRDPSSECRNVFNFATDMISAIEKVNLEQGLSLNMRIGIHTGTVIGGISGTDIVRYDIYGEDVFIANKLESSGIPGKVLVSEETKSYLEEFDFEPYLKIEIPEVKRPVSTYIFKS
;
A
#
# COMPACT_ATOMS: atom_id res chain seq x y z
N VAL A 1 2.73 -16.00 -31.42
CA VAL A 1 3.31 -17.35 -31.62
C VAL A 1 2.24 -18.41 -31.89
N GLN A 2 1.22 -18.62 -31.05
CA GLN A 2 0.18 -19.64 -31.29
C GLN A 2 -0.82 -19.26 -32.40
N SER A 3 -1.38 -18.04 -32.37
CA SER A 3 -2.19 -17.47 -33.46
C SER A 3 -1.47 -17.52 -34.81
N THR A 4 -0.19 -17.19 -34.81
CA THR A 4 0.69 -17.21 -35.99
C THR A 4 0.97 -18.62 -36.47
N ALA A 5 1.18 -19.60 -35.58
CA ALA A 5 1.39 -21.00 -35.97
C ALA A 5 0.12 -21.65 -36.56
N LEU A 6 -1.05 -21.36 -35.98
CA LEU A 6 -2.33 -21.79 -36.53
C LEU A 6 -2.60 -21.14 -37.89
N SER A 7 -2.26 -19.85 -38.04
CA SER A 7 -2.39 -19.15 -39.32
C SER A 7 -1.44 -19.70 -40.39
N LEU A 8 -0.22 -20.09 -40.01
CA LEU A 8 0.80 -20.66 -40.92
C LEU A 8 0.42 -22.06 -41.40
N LEU A 9 -0.04 -22.93 -40.48
CA LEU A 9 -0.54 -24.25 -40.83
C LEU A 9 -1.74 -24.16 -41.78
N ASN A 10 -2.62 -23.20 -41.54
CA ASN A 10 -3.78 -22.97 -42.41
C ASN A 10 -3.39 -22.39 -43.76
N LEU A 11 -2.41 -21.48 -43.83
CA LEU A 11 -1.86 -21.01 -45.11
C LEU A 11 -1.34 -22.19 -45.95
N ILE A 12 -0.69 -23.17 -45.32
CA ILE A 12 -0.19 -24.39 -45.97
C ILE A 12 -1.35 -25.26 -46.47
N VAL A 13 -2.37 -25.51 -45.65
CA VAL A 13 -3.57 -26.28 -46.05
C VAL A 13 -4.30 -25.61 -47.21
N VAL A 14 -4.46 -24.28 -47.14
CA VAL A 14 -5.12 -23.48 -48.16
C VAL A 14 -4.31 -23.50 -49.46
N ALA A 15 -3.01 -23.19 -49.42
CA ALA A 15 -2.17 -23.19 -50.62
C ALA A 15 -2.18 -24.55 -51.33
N PHE A 16 -2.22 -25.64 -50.57
CA PHE A 16 -2.28 -26.99 -51.13
C PHE A 16 -3.65 -27.34 -51.72
N CYS A 17 -4.75 -26.94 -51.09
CA CYS A 17 -6.10 -27.12 -51.64
C CYS A 17 -6.33 -26.23 -52.87
N SER A 18 -5.84 -24.99 -52.90
CA SER A 18 -5.88 -24.13 -54.10
C SER A 18 -5.14 -24.76 -55.26
N TYR A 19 -3.95 -25.34 -55.00
CA TYR A 19 -3.16 -26.02 -56.03
C TYR A 19 -3.91 -27.23 -56.61
N ARG A 20 -4.63 -28.00 -55.80
CA ARG A 20 -5.45 -29.13 -56.27
C ARG A 20 -6.71 -28.70 -57.02
N ALA A 21 -7.38 -27.64 -56.58
CA ALA A 21 -8.55 -27.10 -57.26
C ALA A 21 -8.21 -26.63 -58.69
N ILE A 22 -7.03 -26.01 -58.87
CA ILE A 22 -6.50 -25.56 -60.18
C ILE A 22 -6.23 -26.74 -61.13
N LEU A 23 -5.91 -27.93 -60.61
CA LEU A 23 -5.61 -29.13 -61.41
C LEU A 23 -6.85 -29.89 -61.90
N SER A 24 -8.08 -29.46 -61.58
CA SER A 24 -9.33 -30.14 -62.00
C SER A 24 -9.98 -29.46 -63.22
N GLU A 25 -10.34 -30.24 -64.24
CA GLU A 25 -10.67 -29.72 -65.60
C GLU A 25 -12.14 -29.26 -65.83
N GLU A 26 -13.06 -29.35 -64.86
CA GLU A 26 -14.47 -28.90 -65.06
C GLU A 26 -14.98 -27.93 -63.97
N GLY A 27 -15.47 -26.74 -64.40
CA GLY A 27 -16.13 -25.76 -63.52
C GLY A 27 -15.20 -24.93 -62.62
N THR A 28 -13.94 -24.80 -63.01
CA THR A 28 -12.79 -24.35 -62.18
C THR A 28 -12.97 -22.96 -61.54
N TRP A 29 -13.53 -21.99 -62.26
CA TRP A 29 -13.66 -20.61 -61.76
C TRP A 29 -14.67 -20.45 -60.62
N LEU A 30 -15.80 -21.15 -60.65
CA LEU A 30 -16.80 -21.09 -59.57
C LEU A 30 -16.28 -21.74 -58.28
N ARG A 31 -15.49 -22.82 -58.39
CA ARG A 31 -14.84 -23.46 -57.24
C ARG A 31 -13.78 -22.56 -56.61
N ILE A 32 -12.96 -21.91 -57.42
CA ILE A 32 -11.96 -20.93 -56.96
C ILE A 32 -12.65 -19.76 -56.22
N LEU A 33 -13.75 -19.23 -56.76
CA LEU A 33 -14.51 -18.17 -56.09
C LEU A 33 -15.11 -18.59 -54.74
N LYS A 34 -15.67 -19.80 -54.64
CA LYS A 34 -16.17 -20.36 -53.37
C LYS A 34 -15.03 -20.49 -52.36
N PHE A 35 -13.89 -21.00 -52.80
CA PHE A 35 -12.70 -21.16 -51.99
C PHE A 35 -12.15 -19.83 -51.45
N ASP A 36 -11.91 -18.86 -52.34
CA ASP A 36 -11.33 -17.56 -51.99
C ASP A 36 -12.22 -16.78 -51.03
N SER A 37 -13.55 -16.88 -51.20
CA SER A 37 -14.51 -16.23 -50.29
C SER A 37 -14.36 -16.73 -48.85
N ILE A 38 -14.31 -18.05 -48.64
CA ILE A 38 -14.19 -18.65 -47.29
C ILE A 38 -12.81 -18.32 -46.70
N TYR A 39 -11.75 -18.30 -47.52
CA TYR A 39 -10.41 -17.98 -47.08
C TYR A 39 -10.25 -16.52 -46.62
N ILE A 40 -10.83 -15.56 -47.35
CA ILE A 40 -10.86 -14.15 -46.95
C ILE A 40 -11.59 -14.01 -45.61
N GLY A 41 -12.71 -14.70 -45.45
CA GLY A 41 -13.45 -14.77 -44.20
C GLY A 41 -12.61 -15.27 -43.03
N PHE A 42 -11.93 -16.39 -43.22
CA PHE A 42 -11.04 -17.00 -42.23
C PHE A 42 -9.92 -16.05 -41.81
N SER A 43 -9.23 -15.43 -42.78
CA SER A 43 -8.12 -14.51 -42.56
C SER A 43 -8.57 -13.25 -41.81
N LEU A 44 -9.74 -12.72 -42.16
CA LEU A 44 -10.34 -11.56 -41.50
C LEU A 44 -10.69 -11.86 -40.03
N THR A 45 -11.31 -13.02 -39.74
CA THR A 45 -11.60 -13.44 -38.36
C THR A 45 -10.32 -13.56 -37.52
N CYS A 46 -9.27 -14.19 -38.07
CA CYS A 46 -7.97 -14.29 -37.39
C CYS A 46 -7.35 -12.91 -37.07
N ALA A 47 -7.41 -11.97 -38.02
CA ALA A 47 -6.90 -10.62 -37.83
C ALA A 47 -7.67 -9.84 -36.75
N VAL A 48 -9.00 -9.95 -36.74
CA VAL A 48 -9.87 -9.32 -35.74
C VAL A 48 -9.57 -9.87 -34.34
N VAL A 49 -9.43 -11.19 -34.21
CA VAL A 49 -9.11 -11.83 -32.92
C VAL A 49 -7.73 -11.41 -32.44
N ALA A 50 -6.72 -11.37 -33.32
CA ALA A 50 -5.37 -10.92 -32.97
C ALA A 50 -5.36 -9.48 -32.48
N TYR A 51 -6.07 -8.57 -33.17
CA TYR A 51 -6.21 -7.17 -32.76
C TYR A 51 -6.91 -7.04 -31.41
N GLN A 52 -8.00 -7.77 -31.17
CA GLN A 52 -8.73 -7.74 -29.90
C GLN A 52 -7.90 -8.31 -28.75
N GLN A 53 -7.09 -9.34 -29.00
CA GLN A 53 -6.15 -9.87 -28.03
C GLN A 53 -5.12 -8.79 -27.65
N GLN A 54 -4.50 -8.13 -28.63
CA GLN A 54 -3.57 -7.04 -28.39
C GLN A 54 -4.19 -5.87 -27.62
N LEU A 55 -5.43 -5.47 -27.96
CA LEU A 55 -6.16 -4.43 -27.21
C LEU A 55 -6.43 -4.84 -25.75
N THR A 56 -6.73 -6.12 -25.52
CA THR A 56 -6.95 -6.66 -24.17
C THR A 56 -5.65 -6.65 -23.36
N ASP A 57 -4.53 -7.00 -24.00
CA ASP A 57 -3.20 -6.99 -23.40
C ASP A 57 -2.71 -5.56 -23.10
N LEU A 58 -3.03 -4.58 -23.96
CA LEU A 58 -2.74 -3.17 -23.70
C LEU A 58 -3.56 -2.61 -22.54
N LYS A 59 -4.87 -2.93 -22.49
CA LYS A 59 -5.75 -2.52 -21.38
C LYS A 59 -5.35 -3.17 -20.06
N SER A 60 -4.91 -4.44 -20.10
CA SER A 60 -4.44 -5.14 -18.91
C SER A 60 -3.15 -4.52 -18.39
N PHE A 61 -2.19 -4.24 -19.28
CA PHE A 61 -0.96 -3.53 -18.93
C PHE A 61 -1.22 -2.16 -18.31
N ALA A 62 -2.07 -1.34 -18.94
CA ALA A 62 -2.41 0.00 -18.43
C ALA A 62 -3.05 -0.07 -17.03
N LEU A 63 -3.92 -1.07 -16.79
CA LEU A 63 -4.55 -1.25 -15.49
C LEU A 63 -3.56 -1.75 -14.43
N THR A 64 -2.72 -2.72 -14.77
CA THR A 64 -1.67 -3.23 -13.85
C THR A 64 -0.74 -2.10 -13.46
N LYS A 65 -0.27 -1.32 -14.43
CA LYS A 65 0.58 -0.15 -14.17
C LYS A 65 -0.10 0.87 -13.25
N LYS A 66 -1.38 1.16 -13.46
CA LYS A 66 -2.13 2.07 -12.58
C LYS A 66 -2.24 1.56 -11.14
N VAL A 67 -2.45 0.25 -10.97
CA VAL A 67 -2.51 -0.36 -9.63
C VAL A 67 -1.13 -0.39 -8.98
N GLU A 68 -0.07 -0.69 -9.73
CA GLU A 68 1.32 -0.62 -9.24
C GLU A 68 1.71 0.79 -8.82
N GLU A 69 1.36 1.82 -9.61
CA GLU A 69 1.59 3.23 -9.25
C GLU A 69 0.86 3.60 -7.96
N GLN A 70 -0.40 3.19 -7.80
CA GLN A 70 -1.15 3.45 -6.57
C GLN A 70 -0.58 2.69 -5.36
N ALA A 71 -0.15 1.45 -5.54
CA ALA A 71 0.49 0.65 -4.50
C ALA A 71 1.84 1.24 -4.08
N SER A 72 2.66 1.72 -5.03
CA SER A 72 3.93 2.39 -4.76
C SER A 72 3.71 3.65 -3.93
N LYS A 73 2.80 4.53 -4.35
CA LYS A 73 2.45 5.75 -3.59
C LYS A 73 1.99 5.42 -2.17
N ALA A 74 1.14 4.41 -2.03
CA ALA A 74 0.62 4.01 -0.73
C ALA A 74 1.72 3.42 0.17
N SER A 75 2.65 2.65 -0.40
CA SER A 75 3.83 2.14 0.30
C SER A 75 4.80 3.26 0.70
N GLU A 76 5.01 4.26 -0.16
CA GLU A 76 5.85 5.43 0.12
C GLU A 76 5.30 6.21 1.31
N ILE A 77 4.00 6.52 1.33
CA ILE A 77 3.34 7.18 2.47
C ILE A 77 3.54 6.35 3.75
N LEU A 78 3.43 5.03 3.67
CA LEU A 78 3.58 4.16 4.84
C LEU A 78 5.02 4.15 5.38
N THR A 79 6.02 4.20 4.49
CA THR A 79 7.42 4.38 4.88
C THR A 79 7.73 5.76 5.45
N CYS A 80 6.91 6.77 5.14
CA CYS A 80 6.95 8.08 5.79
C CYS A 80 6.31 8.08 7.18
N LEU A 81 5.60 7.02 7.59
CA LEU A 81 4.92 6.96 8.89
C LEU A 81 5.61 6.00 9.87
N PHE A 82 6.28 4.98 9.34
CA PHE A 82 6.94 3.94 10.12
C PHE A 82 8.34 3.63 9.57
N PRO A 83 9.28 3.21 10.44
CA PRO A 83 10.53 2.61 9.97
C PRO A 83 10.27 1.49 8.95
N LYS A 84 11.11 1.40 7.90
CA LYS A 84 10.93 0.45 6.79
C LYS A 84 10.71 -1.02 7.20
N PRO A 85 11.40 -1.57 8.22
CA PRO A 85 11.16 -2.95 8.64
C PRO A 85 9.75 -3.15 9.22
N ILE A 86 9.27 -2.16 9.96
CA ILE A 86 7.98 -2.18 10.65
C ILE A 86 6.85 -1.96 9.65
N ALA A 87 7.04 -1.03 8.71
CA ALA A 87 6.14 -0.80 7.59
C ALA A 87 5.79 -2.09 6.84
N LYS A 88 6.81 -2.91 6.52
CA LYS A 88 6.63 -4.21 5.85
C LYS A 88 5.84 -5.21 6.69
N ARG A 89 6.11 -5.27 8.01
CA ARG A 89 5.40 -6.15 8.95
C ARG A 89 3.94 -5.77 9.11
N LEU A 90 3.66 -4.46 9.23
CA LEU A 90 2.30 -3.92 9.31
C LEU A 90 1.50 -4.21 8.04
N LEU A 91 2.10 -4.06 6.86
CA LEU A 91 1.49 -4.42 5.58
C LEU A 91 1.19 -5.93 5.47
N ALA A 92 2.00 -6.78 6.09
CA ALA A 92 1.76 -8.22 6.18
C ALA A 92 0.63 -8.59 7.17
N GLY A 93 0.06 -7.61 7.88
CA GLY A 93 -1.02 -7.81 8.85
C GLY A 93 -0.56 -8.16 10.26
N ASP A 94 0.73 -8.08 10.54
CA ASP A 94 1.28 -8.28 11.89
C ASP A 94 1.22 -6.96 12.67
N LEU A 95 0.22 -6.85 13.56
CA LEU A 95 0.01 -5.69 14.43
C LEU A 95 0.74 -5.83 15.79
N SER A 96 1.19 -7.04 16.15
CA SER A 96 1.91 -7.34 17.39
C SER A 96 3.42 -7.16 17.21
N VAL A 97 3.83 -6.00 16.70
CA VAL A 97 5.25 -5.68 16.55
C VAL A 97 5.72 -5.09 17.86
N SER A 98 6.14 -5.94 18.79
CA SER A 98 6.85 -5.51 19.99
C SER A 98 8.08 -6.35 20.22
N GLN A 99 9.15 -5.68 20.63
CA GLN A 99 10.42 -6.31 20.84
C GLN A 99 11.13 -5.71 22.05
N GLU A 100 11.68 -6.59 22.89
CA GLU A 100 12.64 -6.18 23.89
C GLU A 100 13.98 -5.87 23.21
N GLU A 101 14.45 -4.65 23.37
CA GLU A 101 15.76 -4.23 22.92
C GLU A 101 16.67 -4.19 24.14
N SER A 102 17.54 -5.19 24.27
CA SER A 102 18.35 -5.40 25.47
C SER A 102 19.41 -4.33 25.70
N SER A 103 19.93 -3.72 24.62
CA SER A 103 20.94 -2.67 24.69
C SER A 103 20.84 -1.76 23.48
N VAL A 104 20.33 -0.54 23.70
CA VAL A 104 20.29 0.52 22.71
C VAL A 104 20.91 1.79 23.27
N THR A 105 21.23 2.75 22.40
CA THR A 105 21.58 4.11 22.81
C THR A 105 20.58 5.10 22.24
N VAL A 106 19.93 5.84 23.13
CA VAL A 106 18.95 6.88 22.81
C VAL A 106 19.65 8.23 22.76
N VAL A 107 19.41 8.98 21.68
CA VAL A 107 19.86 10.37 21.49
C VAL A 107 18.63 11.27 21.54
N PHE A 108 18.54 12.09 22.59
CA PHE A 108 17.47 13.05 22.81
C PHE A 108 18.01 14.46 22.58
N CYS A 109 17.48 15.17 21.58
CA CYS A 109 18.01 16.45 21.15
C CYS A 109 16.92 17.55 21.22
N ASN A 110 17.19 18.62 21.95
CA ASN A 110 16.28 19.76 22.10
C ASN A 110 16.85 21.00 21.41
N ILE A 111 16.05 21.66 20.57
CA ILE A 111 16.37 22.99 20.03
C ILE A 111 16.22 24.03 21.17
N CYS A 112 17.27 24.82 21.39
CA CYS A 112 17.26 25.90 22.39
C CYS A 112 16.46 27.11 21.88
N ASP A 113 16.02 27.95 22.81
CA ASP A 113 15.35 29.23 22.53
C ASP A 113 14.10 29.08 21.62
N PHE A 114 13.55 27.86 21.51
CA PHE A 114 12.49 27.53 20.56
C PHE A 114 11.25 28.42 20.71
N GLN A 115 10.95 28.85 21.93
CA GLN A 115 9.84 29.75 22.13
C GLN A 115 10.06 31.11 21.44
N GLU A 116 11.26 31.68 21.55
CA GLU A 116 11.60 32.93 20.86
C GLU A 116 11.54 32.74 19.34
N ILE A 117 11.89 31.54 18.84
CA ILE A 117 11.72 31.14 17.43
C ILE A 117 10.24 31.16 17.04
N THR A 118 9.38 30.46 17.78
CA THR A 118 7.94 30.37 17.48
C THR A 118 7.22 31.72 17.56
N ASN A 119 7.65 32.60 18.47
CA ASN A 119 7.08 33.94 18.61
C ASN A 119 7.59 34.93 17.55
N SER A 120 8.76 34.68 16.96
CA SER A 120 9.40 35.60 16.00
C SER A 120 9.11 35.27 14.54
N LEU A 121 8.80 34.01 14.24
CA LEU A 121 8.57 33.52 12.88
C LEU A 121 7.07 33.36 12.61
N SER A 122 6.68 33.59 11.37
CA SER A 122 5.36 33.13 10.90
C SER A 122 5.29 31.59 10.89
N PRO A 123 4.09 31.00 10.96
CA PRO A 123 3.90 29.55 10.89
C PRO A 123 4.61 28.89 9.69
N GLN A 124 4.52 29.51 8.52
CA GLN A 124 5.16 29.02 7.29
C GLN A 124 6.68 29.03 7.42
N GLU A 125 7.26 30.11 7.96
CA GLU A 125 8.70 30.24 8.18
C GLU A 125 9.20 29.28 9.27
N LEU A 126 8.41 29.08 10.33
CA LEU A 126 8.72 28.13 11.40
C LEU A 126 8.76 26.70 10.86
N THR A 127 7.74 26.29 10.11
CA THR A 127 7.69 24.94 9.53
C THR A 127 8.80 24.74 8.50
N ALA A 128 9.10 25.74 7.67
CA ALA A 128 10.21 25.68 6.73
C ALA A 128 11.58 25.57 7.43
N LEU A 129 11.77 26.30 8.54
CA LEU A 129 12.99 26.20 9.34
C LEU A 129 13.12 24.82 10.00
N LEU A 130 12.04 24.31 10.60
CA LEU A 130 12.01 22.99 11.21
C LEU A 130 12.26 21.89 10.19
N ASP A 131 11.62 21.95 9.02
CA ASP A 131 11.87 21.00 7.94
C ASP A 131 13.33 21.04 7.48
N PHE A 132 13.91 22.23 7.32
CA PHE A 132 15.32 22.38 6.96
C PHE A 132 16.27 21.79 8.02
N VAL A 133 16.03 22.05 9.30
CA VAL A 133 16.82 21.52 10.42
C VAL A 133 16.67 20.00 10.49
N PHE A 134 15.45 19.48 10.53
CA PHE A 134 15.19 18.05 10.66
C PHE A 134 15.66 17.26 9.45
N LYS A 135 15.60 17.79 8.24
CA LYS A 135 16.18 17.15 7.05
C LYS A 135 17.69 16.96 7.16
N LYS A 136 18.40 17.92 7.76
CA LYS A 136 19.84 17.78 8.05
C LYS A 136 20.09 16.70 9.10
N LEU A 137 19.28 16.65 10.17
CA LEU A 137 19.41 15.64 11.22
C LEU A 137 19.05 14.23 10.70
N ASP A 138 17.99 14.08 9.91
CA ASP A 138 17.56 12.84 9.26
C ASP A 138 18.68 12.26 8.38
N ARG A 139 19.37 13.12 7.61
CA ARG A 139 20.55 12.73 6.82
C ARG A 139 21.69 12.20 7.71
N LEU A 140 21.95 12.85 8.85
CA LEU A 140 22.97 12.39 9.79
C LEU A 140 22.58 11.04 10.41
N CYS A 141 21.31 10.84 10.78
CA CYS A 141 20.84 9.54 11.26
C CYS A 141 21.16 8.41 10.28
N SER A 142 20.89 8.61 8.99
CA SER A 142 21.22 7.65 7.93
C SER A 142 22.73 7.37 7.82
N LEU A 143 23.59 8.38 8.01
CA LEU A 143 25.06 8.23 7.92
C LEU A 143 25.65 7.46 9.10
N TYR A 144 25.10 7.65 10.31
CA TYR A 144 25.58 6.99 11.52
C TYR A 144 24.79 5.70 11.85
N GLY A 145 23.85 5.31 11.00
CA GLY A 145 23.02 4.12 11.22
C GLY A 145 22.12 4.24 12.45
N ALA A 146 21.63 5.44 12.72
CA ALA A 146 20.63 5.71 13.73
C ALA A 146 19.24 5.72 13.09
N GLN A 147 18.26 5.21 13.80
CA GLN A 147 16.85 5.27 13.41
C GLN A 147 16.20 6.48 14.07
N LYS A 148 15.62 7.38 13.27
CA LYS A 148 14.70 8.40 13.77
C LYS A 148 13.48 7.70 14.38
N ILE A 149 13.09 8.08 15.58
CA ILE A 149 11.93 7.54 16.28
C ILE A 149 10.78 8.52 16.17
N GLU A 150 10.99 9.74 16.62
CA GLU A 150 9.99 10.79 16.57
C GLU A 150 10.60 12.19 16.63
N THR A 151 9.82 13.15 16.14
CA THR A 151 10.03 14.58 16.32
C THR A 151 8.76 15.13 16.93
N VAL A 152 8.89 15.82 18.07
CA VAL A 152 7.76 16.43 18.77
C VAL A 152 8.14 17.82 19.22
N GLY A 153 7.45 18.84 18.72
CA GLY A 153 7.80 20.22 18.97
C GLY A 153 9.23 20.54 18.53
N TYR A 154 10.04 20.93 19.50
CA TYR A 154 11.46 21.26 19.35
C TYR A 154 12.41 20.07 19.65
N THR A 155 11.84 18.89 19.88
CA THR A 155 12.56 17.69 20.29
C THR A 155 12.75 16.76 19.10
N PHE A 156 13.98 16.27 18.93
CA PHE A 156 14.35 15.24 17.98
C PHE A 156 14.85 13.99 18.73
N LEU A 157 14.18 12.86 18.52
CA LEU A 157 14.50 11.58 19.15
C LEU A 157 15.03 10.59 18.12
N ALA A 158 16.25 10.10 18.34
CA ALA A 158 16.84 9.02 17.57
C ALA A 158 17.34 7.89 18.47
N CYS A 159 17.36 6.68 17.93
CA CYS A 159 17.85 5.48 18.63
C CYS A 159 18.87 4.74 17.76
N VAL A 160 19.90 4.19 18.39
CA VAL A 160 20.93 3.38 17.77
C VAL A 160 20.97 2.01 18.46
N GLY A 161 21.09 0.93 17.69
CA GLY A 161 21.13 -0.43 18.23
C GLY A 161 19.81 -1.19 18.17
N LEU A 162 18.75 -0.65 17.54
CA LEU A 162 17.49 -1.38 17.34
C LEU A 162 17.71 -2.61 16.46
N TYR A 163 17.26 -3.77 16.91
CA TYR A 163 17.54 -5.06 16.26
C TYR A 163 17.19 -5.11 14.76
N ASP A 164 15.99 -4.64 14.40
CA ASP A 164 15.54 -4.62 13.00
C ASP A 164 16.36 -3.66 12.13
N THR A 165 16.85 -2.56 12.71
CA THR A 165 17.71 -1.58 12.01
C THR A 165 19.13 -2.13 11.85
N GLU A 166 19.67 -2.79 12.88
CA GLU A 166 21.00 -3.44 12.85
C GLU A 166 21.12 -4.48 11.76
N LYS A 167 20.04 -5.22 11.46
CA LYS A 167 20.01 -6.24 10.39
C LYS A 167 20.18 -5.66 8.99
N GLU A 168 19.63 -4.48 8.72
CA GLU A 168 19.70 -3.82 7.42
C GLU A 168 20.97 -2.96 7.26
N LEU A 169 21.68 -2.67 8.36
CA LEU A 169 22.91 -1.88 8.35
C LEU A 169 24.05 -2.55 7.58
N LYS A 170 24.84 -1.72 6.89
CA LYS A 170 26.10 -2.14 6.26
C LYS A 170 27.03 -2.76 7.31
N ARG A 171 27.75 -3.82 6.95
CA ARG A 171 28.67 -4.55 7.85
C ARG A 171 29.61 -3.63 8.63
N GLN A 172 30.14 -2.60 7.97
CA GLN A 172 31.06 -1.61 8.55
C GLN A 172 30.47 -0.83 9.74
N LEU A 173 29.19 -0.50 9.70
CA LEU A 173 28.53 0.24 10.79
C LEU A 173 28.17 -0.68 11.95
N ARG A 174 27.90 -1.95 11.66
CA ARG A 174 27.55 -2.97 12.67
C ARG A 174 28.72 -3.34 13.58
N GLU A 175 29.96 -3.16 13.11
CA GLU A 175 31.17 -3.40 13.91
C GLU A 175 31.44 -2.29 14.95
N ILE A 176 30.81 -1.12 14.79
CA ILE A 176 30.95 0.02 15.70
C ILE A 176 29.83 -0.04 16.74
N SER A 177 30.18 0.10 18.02
CA SER A 177 29.19 0.03 19.11
C SER A 177 28.09 1.09 18.92
N HIS A 178 26.87 0.74 19.32
CA HIS A 178 25.73 1.65 19.20
C HIS A 178 25.95 2.97 19.97
N SER A 179 26.68 2.93 21.10
CA SER A 179 27.02 4.11 21.89
C SER A 179 28.01 5.02 21.18
N GLU A 180 29.07 4.45 20.57
CA GLU A 180 30.04 5.23 19.79
C GLU A 180 29.39 5.94 18.60
N ARG A 181 28.46 5.24 17.92
CA ARG A 181 27.70 5.82 16.81
C ARG A 181 26.76 6.92 17.28
N ALA A 182 26.08 6.74 18.40
CA ALA A 182 25.19 7.74 18.99
C ALA A 182 25.93 9.01 19.43
N VAL A 183 27.08 8.89 20.09
CA VAL A 183 27.90 10.05 20.47
C VAL A 183 28.49 10.74 19.24
N SER A 184 28.94 9.96 18.25
CA SER A 184 29.42 10.53 16.98
C SER A 184 28.33 11.29 16.23
N LEU A 185 27.09 10.76 16.24
CA LEU A 185 25.91 11.43 15.71
C LEU A 185 25.66 12.74 16.46
N ALA A 186 25.62 12.74 17.79
CA ALA A 186 25.39 13.94 18.59
C ALA A 186 26.43 15.05 18.29
N VAL A 187 27.71 14.68 18.17
CA VAL A 187 28.79 15.62 17.78
C VAL A 187 28.56 16.15 16.37
N ALA A 188 28.18 15.30 15.42
CA ALA A 188 27.89 15.70 14.05
C ALA A 188 26.68 16.63 13.95
N MET A 189 25.62 16.40 14.74
CA MET A 189 24.43 17.27 14.81
C MET A 189 24.82 18.69 15.24
N LEU A 190 25.61 18.81 16.31
CA LEU A 190 26.11 20.12 16.75
C LEU A 190 26.99 20.79 15.69
N ASN A 191 27.84 20.03 14.99
CA ASN A 191 28.70 20.61 13.96
C ASN A 191 27.93 21.08 12.72
N GLU A 192 26.95 20.31 12.27
CA GLU A 192 26.13 20.62 11.08
C GLU A 192 25.24 21.85 11.31
N LEU A 193 24.72 22.04 12.54
CA LEU A 193 23.84 23.17 12.84
C LEU A 193 24.58 24.47 13.24
N LYS A 194 25.91 24.45 13.40
CA LYS A 194 26.70 25.68 13.65
C LYS A 194 26.53 26.72 12.54
N GLU A 195 26.31 26.28 11.31
CA GLU A 195 26.13 27.15 10.15
C GLU A 195 24.66 27.49 9.86
N VAL A 196 23.74 27.02 10.71
CA VAL A 196 22.30 27.26 10.55
C VAL A 196 21.86 28.39 11.46
N PHE A 197 21.26 29.41 10.85
CA PHE A 197 20.81 30.62 11.52
C PHE A 197 19.29 30.76 11.40
N TRP A 198 18.67 31.26 12.46
CA TRP A 198 17.30 31.77 12.48
C TRP A 198 17.36 33.28 12.77
N LYS A 199 16.58 34.09 12.06
CA LYS A 199 16.70 35.58 12.04
C LYS A 199 18.06 36.05 11.47
N HIS A 200 18.26 37.37 11.34
CA HIS A 200 19.40 37.99 10.65
C HIS A 200 20.80 37.64 11.21
N SER A 201 20.92 36.93 12.35
CA SER A 201 22.22 36.48 12.89
C SER A 201 22.18 35.49 14.08
N ALA A 202 21.03 34.91 14.49
CA ALA A 202 21.00 34.02 15.66
C ALA A 202 21.20 32.56 15.23
N GLN A 203 22.17 31.86 15.81
CA GLN A 203 22.43 30.45 15.49
C GLN A 203 21.40 29.52 16.13
N ILE A 204 21.04 28.45 15.42
CA ILE A 204 20.33 27.31 16.04
C ILE A 204 21.31 26.62 17.00
N LYS A 205 20.86 26.42 18.24
CA LYS A 205 21.64 25.74 19.28
C LYS A 205 20.87 24.53 19.78
N LEU A 206 21.59 23.48 20.15
CA LEU A 206 20.99 22.24 20.65
C LEU A 206 21.47 21.88 22.06
N LYS A 207 20.64 21.16 22.80
CA LYS A 207 21.02 20.42 24.01
C LYS A 207 20.77 18.95 23.78
N ILE A 208 21.80 18.11 23.96
CA ILE A 208 21.71 16.68 23.62
C ILE A 208 21.98 15.82 24.85
N GLY A 209 21.04 14.93 25.18
CA GLY A 209 21.20 13.88 26.17
C GLY A 209 21.35 12.51 25.49
N VAL A 210 22.34 11.73 25.90
CA VAL A 210 22.63 10.39 25.35
C VAL A 210 22.64 9.37 26.47
N ASN A 211 21.77 8.37 26.38
CA ASN A 211 21.69 7.29 27.38
C ASN A 211 21.67 5.92 26.73
N SER A 212 22.35 4.95 27.35
CA SER A 212 22.30 3.55 26.95
C SER A 212 21.59 2.70 27.98
N GLY A 213 20.78 1.75 27.50
CA GLY A 213 20.03 0.83 28.36
C GLY A 213 19.03 0.01 27.55
N SER A 214 18.22 -0.78 28.24
CA SER A 214 17.13 -1.52 27.59
C SER A 214 15.96 -0.60 27.28
N VAL A 215 15.25 -0.91 26.20
CA VAL A 215 13.97 -0.29 25.86
C VAL A 215 13.03 -1.33 25.28
N ILE A 216 11.75 -1.02 25.34
CA ILE A 216 10.70 -1.74 24.64
C ILE A 216 10.43 -0.98 23.37
N SER A 217 10.58 -1.62 22.21
CA SER A 217 10.17 -1.04 20.93
C SER A 217 8.85 -1.67 20.50
N GLY A 218 7.94 -0.88 19.92
CA GLY A 218 6.74 -1.45 19.34
C GLY A 218 5.75 -0.47 18.75
N VAL A 219 4.70 -1.00 18.14
CA VAL A 219 3.60 -0.22 17.58
C VAL A 219 2.43 -0.20 18.55
N VAL A 220 2.04 0.99 19.01
CA VAL A 220 0.93 1.17 19.96
C VAL A 220 -0.21 1.95 19.32
N GLY A 221 -1.45 1.58 19.68
CA GLY A 221 -2.68 2.26 19.26
C GLY A 221 -3.42 1.51 18.16
N HIS A 222 -4.74 1.47 18.25
CA HIS A 222 -5.60 0.89 17.20
C HIS A 222 -5.97 1.95 16.16
N TYR A 223 -6.14 3.20 16.60
CA TYR A 223 -6.35 4.37 15.74
C TYR A 223 -5.10 5.24 15.77
N LYS A 224 -4.59 5.62 14.58
CA LYS A 224 -3.28 6.25 14.41
C LYS A 224 -2.17 5.49 15.15
N PRO A 225 -1.87 4.23 14.75
CA PRO A 225 -0.77 3.46 15.32
C PRO A 225 0.54 4.23 15.19
N GLN A 226 1.37 4.22 16.23
CA GLN A 226 2.68 4.88 16.24
C GLN A 226 3.74 3.88 16.67
N PHE A 227 4.86 3.89 15.96
CA PHE A 227 6.05 3.23 16.48
C PHE A 227 6.64 4.08 17.60
N VAL A 228 6.73 3.48 18.79
CA VAL A 228 7.20 4.13 20.01
C VAL A 228 8.30 3.30 20.63
N LEU A 229 9.17 3.99 21.36
CA LEU A 229 10.06 3.36 22.32
C LEU A 229 9.53 3.70 23.72
N VAL A 230 9.47 2.71 24.60
CA VAL A 230 9.04 2.85 25.98
C VAL A 230 10.13 2.32 26.90
N GLY A 231 10.52 3.10 27.89
CA GLY A 231 11.50 2.67 28.88
C GLY A 231 12.15 3.82 29.61
N ASP A 232 12.67 3.52 30.79
CA ASP A 232 13.38 4.48 31.63
C ASP A 232 14.63 5.06 30.95
N THR A 233 15.23 4.32 30.02
CA THR A 233 16.37 4.78 29.21
C THR A 233 16.07 6.09 28.47
N ILE A 234 14.86 6.22 27.92
CA ILE A 234 14.42 7.40 27.14
C ILE A 234 14.14 8.56 28.08
N ASN A 235 13.44 8.30 29.18
CA ASN A 235 13.12 9.30 30.20
C ASN A 235 14.39 9.89 30.81
N THR A 236 15.41 9.07 31.05
CA THR A 236 16.71 9.52 31.54
C THR A 236 17.43 10.37 30.49
N ALA A 237 17.42 9.98 29.20
CA ALA A 237 17.99 10.80 28.12
C ALA A 237 17.29 12.17 27.99
N SER A 238 15.96 12.20 28.06
CA SER A 238 15.16 13.42 28.02
C SER A 238 15.49 14.38 29.17
N ARG A 239 15.64 13.83 30.39
CA ARG A 239 16.02 14.61 31.58
C ARG A 239 17.43 15.16 31.49
N MET A 240 18.38 14.38 30.96
CA MET A 240 19.74 14.87 30.70
C MET A 240 19.71 16.02 29.69
N ALA A 241 18.99 15.88 28.58
CA ALA A 241 18.88 16.95 27.58
C ALA A 241 18.25 18.23 28.16
N SER A 242 17.19 18.09 28.96
CA SER A 242 16.45 19.23 29.55
C SER A 242 17.18 19.87 30.73
N GLY A 243 17.97 19.09 31.47
CA GLY A 243 18.74 19.54 32.63
C GLY A 243 20.03 20.28 32.29
N LEU A 244 20.47 20.23 31.03
CA LEU A 244 21.63 20.97 30.55
C LEU A 244 21.40 22.48 30.67
N SER A 245 22.27 23.18 31.39
CA SER A 245 22.25 24.64 31.50
C SER A 245 22.82 25.30 30.24
N GLU A 246 23.95 24.81 29.75
CA GLU A 246 24.68 25.38 28.62
C GLU A 246 24.20 24.85 27.26
N PRO A 247 23.92 25.71 26.27
CA PRO A 247 23.60 25.29 24.91
C PRO A 247 24.83 24.72 24.18
N ASN A 248 24.60 23.92 23.14
CA ASN A 248 25.61 23.21 22.34
C ASN A 248 26.50 22.26 23.15
N SER A 249 25.90 21.58 24.12
CA SER A 249 26.56 20.60 24.99
C SER A 249 25.91 19.22 24.82
N ILE A 250 26.70 18.18 25.08
CA ILE A 250 26.27 16.78 25.01
C ILE A 250 26.49 16.15 26.38
N GLN A 251 25.43 15.64 26.99
CA GLN A 251 25.48 14.92 28.24
C GLN A 251 25.26 13.43 28.01
N VAL A 252 26.16 12.61 28.53
CA VAL A 252 26.20 11.15 28.34
C VAL A 252 26.08 10.47 29.69
N SER A 253 25.23 9.45 29.81
CA SER A 253 25.14 8.66 31.04
C SER A 253 26.36 7.76 31.27
N SER A 254 26.57 7.27 32.49
CA SER A 254 27.64 6.29 32.76
C SER A 254 27.54 5.03 31.91
N SER A 255 26.33 4.49 31.72
CA SER A 255 26.11 3.31 30.88
C SER A 255 26.48 3.54 29.42
N ALA A 256 26.20 4.73 28.88
CA ALA A 256 26.62 5.09 27.53
C ALA A 256 28.13 5.33 27.45
N PHE A 257 28.70 6.00 28.45
CA PHE A 257 30.12 6.35 28.50
C PHE A 257 31.03 5.11 28.58
N GLU A 258 30.65 4.11 29.37
CA GLU A 258 31.41 2.86 29.49
C GLU A 258 31.60 2.14 28.15
N LEU A 259 30.58 2.16 27.29
CA LEU A 259 30.54 1.55 25.96
C LEU A 259 31.32 2.32 24.88
N LEU A 260 31.92 3.46 25.22
CA LEU A 260 32.76 4.24 24.29
C LEU A 260 34.20 3.70 24.24
N ASP A 261 34.79 3.70 23.06
CA ASP A 261 36.24 3.54 22.87
C ASP A 261 37.03 4.63 23.62
N HIS A 262 38.24 4.30 24.07
CA HIS A 262 39.11 5.21 24.82
C HIS A 262 39.38 6.52 24.08
N SER A 263 39.43 6.48 22.75
CA SER A 263 39.64 7.65 21.90
C SER A 263 38.48 8.66 21.95
N GLN A 264 37.24 8.20 22.19
CA GLN A 264 36.06 9.05 22.26
C GLN A 264 35.75 9.54 23.68
N LYS A 265 36.36 8.95 24.72
CA LYS A 265 36.22 9.38 26.11
C LYS A 265 36.95 10.70 26.41
N ILE A 266 37.83 11.15 25.52
CA ILE A 266 38.63 12.36 25.68
C ILE A 266 37.74 13.60 25.55
N GLY A 267 37.80 14.50 26.54
CA GLY A 267 37.06 15.77 26.56
C GLY A 267 35.76 15.74 27.36
N PHE A 268 35.40 14.59 27.96
CA PHE A 268 34.26 14.49 28.86
C PHE A 268 34.64 14.81 30.30
N GLU A 269 33.84 15.66 30.94
CA GLU A 269 33.96 16.00 32.36
C GLU A 269 32.89 15.26 33.16
N LYS A 270 33.27 14.59 34.25
CA LYS A 270 32.30 13.91 35.13
C LYS A 270 31.46 14.95 35.86
N GLN A 271 30.13 14.79 35.85
CA GLN A 271 29.18 15.66 36.51
C GLN A 271 28.05 14.85 37.15
N GLU A 272 27.62 15.29 38.33
CA GLU A 272 26.41 14.78 38.99
C GLU A 272 25.21 15.63 38.60
N ILE A 273 24.11 14.99 38.19
CA ILE A 273 22.84 15.67 37.94
C ILE A 273 21.73 15.08 38.78
N TYR A 274 20.81 15.92 39.23
CA TYR A 274 19.59 15.46 39.87
C TYR A 274 18.53 15.14 38.81
N ALA A 275 18.14 13.87 38.73
CA ALA A 275 17.02 13.42 37.90
C ALA A 275 15.80 13.13 38.78
N LYS A 276 14.70 13.85 38.54
CA LYS A 276 13.43 13.71 39.26
C LYS A 276 12.97 12.24 39.32
N GLY A 277 12.85 11.65 40.50
CA GLY A 277 12.43 10.25 40.69
C GLY A 277 13.55 9.20 40.62
N LYS A 278 14.79 9.59 40.25
CA LYS A 278 15.99 8.73 40.31
C LYS A 278 17.04 9.20 41.32
N GLY A 279 17.00 10.47 41.72
CA GLY A 279 18.01 11.05 42.60
C GLY A 279 19.22 11.53 41.80
N ILE A 280 20.41 11.40 42.38
CA ILE A 280 21.66 11.89 41.79
C ILE A 280 22.19 10.83 40.81
N LEU A 281 22.46 11.25 39.57
CA LEU A 281 23.03 10.41 38.52
C LEU A 281 24.44 10.91 38.18
N ASP A 282 25.38 9.96 38.11
CA ASP A 282 26.68 10.18 37.50
C ASP A 282 26.53 10.29 35.97
N THR A 283 27.04 11.38 35.42
CA THR A 283 27.01 11.66 33.98
C THR A 283 28.33 12.27 33.52
N TYR A 284 28.49 12.36 32.21
CA TYR A 284 29.68 12.86 31.56
C TYR A 284 29.27 13.95 30.57
N LEU A 285 29.80 15.16 30.76
CA LEU A 285 29.47 16.31 29.96
C LEU A 285 30.58 16.62 28.97
N LEU A 286 30.23 16.77 27.70
CA LEU A 286 31.09 17.29 26.66
C LEU A 286 30.69 18.73 26.34
N LYS A 287 31.56 19.66 26.73
CA LYS A 287 31.44 21.10 26.44
C LYS A 287 32.37 21.49 25.30
N ASN A 288 32.06 22.60 24.61
CA ASN A 288 32.92 23.27 23.64
C ASN A 288 33.62 22.31 22.66
N LEU A 289 32.90 21.94 21.59
CA LEU A 289 33.44 21.12 20.52
C LEU A 289 34.61 21.83 19.81
N ASN A 290 35.83 21.62 20.32
CA ASN A 290 37.06 22.03 19.66
C ASN A 290 37.20 21.29 18.31
N PRO A 291 37.79 21.92 17.28
CA PRO A 291 38.01 21.28 16.00
C PRO A 291 38.76 19.94 16.12
N GLU A 292 39.67 19.82 17.09
CA GLU A 292 40.40 18.58 17.39
C GLU A 292 39.50 17.46 17.92
N THR A 293 38.54 17.77 18.80
CA THR A 293 37.57 16.80 19.32
C THR A 293 36.63 16.32 18.22
N ILE A 294 36.15 17.25 17.37
CA ILE A 294 35.33 16.92 16.20
C ILE A 294 36.14 16.02 15.24
N GLN A 295 37.39 16.37 14.96
CA GLN A 295 38.25 15.54 14.11
C GLN A 295 38.50 14.16 14.72
N THR A 296 38.71 14.05 16.03
CA THR A 296 38.98 12.77 16.68
C THR A 296 37.76 11.85 16.66
N VAL A 297 36.59 12.38 17.04
CA VAL A 297 35.34 11.61 17.11
C VAL A 297 34.79 11.30 15.70
N VAL A 298 34.75 12.29 14.80
CA VAL A 298 34.13 12.15 13.46
C VAL A 298 35.08 11.56 12.41
N LYS A 299 36.37 11.91 12.38
CA LYS A 299 37.33 11.28 11.45
C LYS A 299 37.73 9.88 11.91
N GLY A 300 37.72 9.58 13.21
CA GLY A 300 37.89 8.21 13.72
C GLY A 300 36.85 7.26 13.13
N PHE A 301 35.59 7.71 13.12
CA PHE A 301 34.47 7.02 12.48
C PHE A 301 34.65 6.85 10.96
N HIS A 302 34.94 7.93 10.23
CA HIS A 302 35.11 7.90 8.75
C HIS A 302 36.34 7.11 8.29
N LYS A 303 37.46 7.17 9.03
CA LYS A 303 38.70 6.45 8.70
C LYS A 303 38.56 4.94 8.89
N ARG A 304 37.73 4.49 9.84
CA ARG A 304 37.39 3.07 10.03
C ARG A 304 36.44 2.56 8.92
N THR A 305 35.51 3.38 8.44
CA THR A 305 34.64 3.04 7.29
C THR A 305 35.38 3.06 5.94
N LEU A 306 36.35 3.96 5.75
CA LEU A 306 37.12 4.08 4.50
C LEU A 306 38.25 3.03 4.34
N LYS A 307 38.84 2.51 5.44
CA LYS A 307 39.96 1.56 5.38
C LYS A 307 39.61 0.17 4.85
N SER A 308 38.32 -0.17 4.68
CA SER A 308 37.88 -1.47 4.16
C SER A 308 37.27 -1.41 2.74
N CYS A 309 37.37 -0.27 2.04
CA CYS A 309 36.92 -0.17 0.65
C CYS A 309 37.88 -0.88 -0.32
N GLY A 310 37.89 -2.22 -0.27
CA GLY A 310 38.19 -3.07 -1.41
C GLY A 310 36.86 -3.44 -2.08
N GLU A 311 36.82 -3.34 -3.41
CA GLU A 311 35.66 -3.53 -4.27
C GLU A 311 34.91 -4.86 -4.00
N GLU A 312 33.68 -4.79 -3.51
CA GLU A 312 32.75 -5.94 -3.50
C GLU A 312 31.77 -5.82 -4.67
N ARG A 313 31.90 -6.74 -5.64
CA ARG A 313 30.94 -6.94 -6.74
C ARG A 313 29.65 -7.53 -6.19
N VAL A 314 28.53 -6.93 -6.59
CA VAL A 314 27.18 -7.47 -6.39
C VAL A 314 27.03 -8.75 -7.23
N GLN A 315 26.94 -9.90 -6.56
CA GLN A 315 26.45 -11.14 -7.16
C GLN A 315 24.92 -11.20 -6.99
N GLU A 316 24.19 -11.08 -8.09
CA GLU A 316 22.80 -11.50 -8.17
C GLU A 316 22.72 -13.03 -8.06
N ILE A 317 22.11 -13.50 -6.98
CA ILE A 317 21.67 -14.90 -6.87
C ILE A 317 20.23 -14.94 -7.39
N ALA A 318 20.08 -15.27 -8.66
CA ALA A 318 18.83 -15.81 -9.21
C ALA A 318 18.99 -17.32 -9.32
N THR A 319 18.30 -18.08 -8.46
CA THR A 319 18.15 -19.52 -8.63
C THR A 319 17.05 -19.80 -9.66
N PRO A 320 17.30 -20.60 -10.71
CA PRO A 320 16.23 -21.12 -11.55
C PRO A 320 15.60 -22.32 -10.82
N GLY A 321 14.41 -22.09 -10.25
CA GLY A 321 13.56 -23.17 -9.76
C GLY A 321 13.09 -24.05 -10.93
N GLU A 322 13.47 -25.32 -10.87
CA GLU A 322 13.29 -26.33 -11.90
C GLU A 322 11.82 -26.55 -12.30
N ASN A 323 11.63 -26.60 -13.62
CA ASN A 323 10.39 -26.95 -14.29
C ASN A 323 10.27 -28.48 -14.36
N ARG A 324 9.71 -29.12 -13.34
CA ARG A 324 9.24 -30.52 -13.40
C ARG A 324 7.95 -30.70 -12.62
N ASP A 325 6.86 -30.13 -13.13
CA ASP A 325 5.53 -30.40 -12.59
C ASP A 325 4.41 -30.35 -13.64
N PHE A 326 4.75 -30.55 -14.91
CA PHE A 326 3.79 -30.48 -16.02
C PHE A 326 2.83 -31.69 -16.00
N THR A 327 3.33 -32.90 -15.74
CA THR A 327 2.53 -34.14 -15.75
C THR A 327 1.61 -34.28 -14.55
N ARG A 328 1.99 -33.75 -13.37
CA ARG A 328 1.15 -33.78 -12.16
C ARG A 328 0.03 -32.73 -12.21
N LYS A 329 0.31 -31.53 -12.76
CA LYS A 329 -0.73 -30.52 -13.08
C LYS A 329 -1.68 -30.97 -14.18
N PHE A 330 -1.23 -31.79 -15.13
CA PHE A 330 -2.05 -32.30 -16.24
C PHE A 330 -3.17 -33.25 -15.79
N PHE A 331 -2.97 -34.02 -14.71
CA PHE A 331 -3.98 -34.96 -14.18
C PHE A 331 -4.81 -34.40 -13.01
N GLY A 332 -4.31 -33.46 -12.21
CA GLY A 332 -5.10 -32.69 -11.22
C GLY A 332 -6.12 -31.72 -11.86
N LEU A 333 -6.30 -31.82 -13.17
CA LEU A 333 -6.91 -30.86 -14.06
C LEU A 333 -8.45 -31.06 -14.14
N PHE A 334 -8.96 -32.17 -13.62
CA PHE A 334 -10.37 -32.55 -13.67
C PHE A 334 -11.17 -32.29 -12.39
N GLU A 335 -10.53 -31.86 -11.29
CA GLU A 335 -11.16 -31.72 -9.96
C GLU A 335 -11.12 -30.30 -9.38
N LEU A 336 -11.46 -29.25 -10.14
CA LEU A 336 -11.62 -27.90 -9.59
C LEU A 336 -13.09 -27.46 -9.61
N LYS A 337 -13.70 -27.37 -8.42
CA LYS A 337 -14.99 -26.70 -8.20
C LYS A 337 -14.75 -25.19 -8.20
N TYR A 338 -15.33 -24.48 -9.16
CA TYR A 338 -15.34 -23.01 -9.16
C TYR A 338 -16.23 -22.48 -8.04
N ASN A 339 -15.82 -21.36 -7.43
CA ASN A 339 -16.66 -20.62 -6.49
C ASN A 339 -17.80 -19.90 -7.27
N PRO A 340 -19.07 -19.97 -6.83
CA PRO A 340 -20.19 -19.29 -7.50
C PRO A 340 -19.99 -17.80 -7.78
N GLN A 341 -19.20 -17.10 -6.94
CA GLN A 341 -18.89 -15.69 -7.15
C GLN A 341 -17.91 -15.46 -8.32
N GLU A 342 -16.92 -16.34 -8.47
CA GLU A 342 -15.96 -16.31 -9.56
C GLU A 342 -16.65 -16.56 -10.91
N GLU A 343 -17.59 -17.50 -10.93
CA GLU A 343 -18.41 -17.81 -12.10
C GLU A 343 -19.24 -16.60 -12.55
N ARG A 344 -19.91 -15.91 -11.62
CA ARG A 344 -20.66 -14.68 -11.93
C ARG A 344 -19.78 -13.55 -12.45
N PHE A 345 -18.58 -13.38 -11.89
CA PHE A 345 -17.62 -12.37 -12.35
C PHE A 345 -17.16 -12.65 -13.79
N ARG A 346 -16.81 -13.91 -14.09
CA ARG A 346 -16.42 -14.35 -15.43
C ARG A 346 -17.55 -14.14 -16.45
N VAL A 347 -18.80 -14.45 -16.08
CA VAL A 347 -19.97 -14.22 -16.96
C VAL A 347 -20.21 -12.73 -17.21
N LYS A 348 -20.01 -11.85 -16.22
CA LYS A 348 -20.15 -10.40 -16.40
C LYS A 348 -19.09 -9.82 -17.37
N LYS A 349 -17.87 -10.40 -17.35
CA LYS A 349 -16.76 -10.06 -18.25
C LYS A 349 -16.99 -10.43 -19.72
N LEU A 350 -17.87 -11.39 -20.03
CA LEU A 350 -18.27 -11.71 -21.42
C LEU A 350 -18.80 -10.49 -22.20
N LYS A 351 -19.39 -9.50 -21.49
CA LYS A 351 -19.85 -8.25 -22.10
C LYS A 351 -18.72 -7.45 -22.75
N GLU A 352 -17.51 -7.50 -22.21
CA GLU A 352 -16.37 -6.75 -22.76
C GLU A 352 -15.92 -7.31 -24.12
N PHE A 353 -16.23 -8.58 -24.40
CA PHE A 353 -15.97 -9.24 -25.68
C PHE A 353 -17.13 -9.08 -26.69
N GLU A 354 -18.20 -8.36 -26.34
CA GLU A 354 -19.31 -8.03 -27.25
C GLU A 354 -18.87 -7.55 -28.65
N PRO A 355 -17.93 -6.59 -28.80
CA PRO A 355 -17.53 -6.12 -30.13
C PRO A 355 -16.91 -7.24 -30.98
N LEU A 356 -16.20 -8.19 -30.37
CA LEU A 356 -15.62 -9.33 -31.08
C LEU A 356 -16.73 -10.20 -31.70
N TYR A 357 -17.71 -10.62 -30.90
CA TYR A 357 -18.83 -11.44 -31.38
C TYR A 357 -19.66 -10.75 -32.47
N LYS A 358 -19.82 -9.42 -32.38
CA LYS A 358 -20.52 -8.65 -33.42
C LYS A 358 -19.76 -8.67 -34.75
N ILE A 359 -18.44 -8.47 -34.71
CA ILE A 359 -17.61 -8.49 -35.90
C ILE A 359 -17.59 -9.91 -36.50
N GLU A 360 -17.42 -10.94 -35.68
CA GLU A 360 -17.46 -12.35 -36.13
C GLU A 360 -18.80 -12.69 -36.80
N ALA A 361 -19.93 -12.34 -36.19
CA ALA A 361 -21.25 -12.58 -36.77
C ALA A 361 -21.48 -11.80 -38.08
N LEU A 362 -20.96 -10.57 -38.20
CA LEU A 362 -21.01 -9.78 -39.42
C LEU A 362 -20.16 -10.39 -40.54
N VAL A 363 -18.97 -10.88 -40.24
CA VAL A 363 -18.11 -11.58 -41.20
C VAL A 363 -18.81 -12.84 -41.71
N VAL A 364 -19.38 -13.64 -40.83
CA VAL A 364 -20.12 -14.87 -41.19
C VAL A 364 -21.35 -14.56 -42.05
N LEU A 365 -22.11 -13.51 -41.71
CA LEU A 365 -23.26 -13.07 -42.49
C LEU A 365 -22.85 -12.59 -43.89
N PHE A 366 -21.76 -11.82 -43.98
CA PHE A 366 -21.22 -11.32 -45.25
C PHE A 366 -20.80 -12.47 -46.18
N LEU A 367 -20.10 -13.48 -45.63
CA LEU A 367 -19.72 -14.67 -46.39
C LEU A 367 -20.92 -15.49 -46.84
N ALA A 368 -21.95 -15.64 -46.00
CA ALA A 368 -23.17 -16.36 -46.35
C ALA A 368 -23.91 -15.68 -47.53
N VAL A 369 -23.92 -14.34 -47.58
CA VAL A 369 -24.50 -13.58 -48.69
C VAL A 369 -23.69 -13.79 -49.98
N ILE A 370 -22.36 -13.70 -49.92
CA ILE A 370 -21.49 -13.97 -51.09
C ILE A 370 -21.74 -15.40 -51.61
N PHE A 371 -21.83 -16.37 -50.72
CA PHE A 371 -22.06 -17.76 -51.09
C PHE A 371 -23.44 -17.95 -51.75
N ALA A 372 -24.48 -17.29 -51.25
CA ALA A 372 -25.82 -17.31 -51.87
C ALA A 372 -25.81 -16.71 -53.29
N VAL A 373 -25.03 -15.65 -53.52
CA VAL A 373 -24.85 -15.05 -54.85
C VAL A 373 -24.17 -16.03 -55.80
N ILE A 374 -23.10 -16.72 -55.34
CA ILE A 374 -22.40 -17.72 -56.16
C ILE A 374 -23.32 -18.88 -56.54
N VAL A 375 -24.13 -19.39 -55.60
CA VAL A 375 -25.13 -20.45 -55.87
C VAL A 375 -26.23 -19.95 -56.81
N GLY A 376 -26.64 -18.68 -56.71
CA GLY A 376 -27.60 -18.07 -57.63
C GLY A 376 -27.06 -17.96 -59.06
N LEU A 377 -25.78 -17.64 -59.22
CA LEU A 377 -25.08 -17.64 -60.51
C LEU A 377 -24.98 -19.05 -61.10
N GLU A 378 -24.67 -20.05 -60.27
CA GLU A 378 -24.64 -21.46 -60.67
C GLU A 378 -26.01 -21.92 -61.19
N PHE A 379 -27.09 -21.54 -60.51
CA PHE A 379 -28.47 -21.80 -60.97
C PHE A 379 -28.77 -21.12 -62.31
N PHE A 380 -28.36 -19.86 -62.49
CA PHE A 380 -28.61 -19.12 -63.72
C PHE A 380 -27.86 -19.71 -64.93
N ILE A 381 -26.64 -20.21 -64.71
CA ILE A 381 -25.78 -20.72 -65.79
C ILE A 381 -26.11 -22.18 -66.14
N TYR A 382 -26.35 -23.03 -65.15
CA TYR A 382 -26.50 -24.48 -65.35
C TYR A 382 -27.95 -24.99 -65.23
N SER A 383 -28.90 -24.12 -64.86
CA SER A 383 -30.33 -24.46 -64.66
C SER A 383 -30.60 -25.56 -63.63
N GLU A 384 -29.61 -25.90 -62.80
CA GLU A 384 -29.73 -26.83 -61.68
C GLU A 384 -29.60 -26.07 -60.35
N GLY A 385 -30.32 -26.52 -59.30
CA GLY A 385 -30.06 -26.04 -57.94
C GLY A 385 -31.00 -25.00 -57.34
N LEU A 386 -32.24 -24.83 -57.86
CA LEU A 386 -33.26 -23.98 -57.22
C LEU A 386 -33.46 -24.35 -55.74
N GLY A 387 -33.47 -25.65 -55.43
CA GLY A 387 -33.56 -26.15 -54.05
C GLY A 387 -32.38 -25.76 -53.16
N LYS A 388 -31.17 -25.64 -53.72
CA LYS A 388 -29.95 -25.18 -53.03
C LYS A 388 -30.02 -23.68 -52.73
N LEU A 389 -30.55 -22.88 -53.66
CA LEU A 389 -30.73 -21.45 -53.46
C LEU A 389 -31.76 -21.15 -52.36
N ILE A 390 -32.92 -21.81 -52.41
CA ILE A 390 -33.98 -21.65 -51.40
C ILE A 390 -33.48 -22.06 -50.02
N THR A 391 -32.78 -23.19 -49.91
CA THR A 391 -32.20 -23.63 -48.64
C THR A 391 -31.18 -22.63 -48.11
N THR A 392 -30.27 -22.10 -48.94
CA THR A 392 -29.30 -21.07 -48.50
C THR A 392 -30.00 -19.84 -47.89
N ILE A 393 -31.00 -19.28 -48.58
CA ILE A 393 -31.68 -18.05 -48.15
C ILE A 393 -32.41 -18.26 -46.82
N VAL A 394 -33.15 -19.36 -46.68
CA VAL A 394 -33.89 -19.69 -45.44
C VAL A 394 -32.92 -19.81 -44.26
N PHE A 395 -31.80 -20.46 -44.48
CA PHE A 395 -30.82 -20.71 -43.45
C PHE A 395 -29.99 -19.48 -43.06
N THR A 396 -29.65 -18.60 -44.00
CA THR A 396 -29.05 -17.29 -43.71
C THR A 396 -30.02 -16.41 -42.90
N ALA A 397 -31.32 -16.46 -43.20
CA ALA A 397 -32.34 -15.76 -42.41
C ALA A 397 -32.46 -16.33 -40.98
N ILE A 398 -32.45 -17.65 -40.82
CA ILE A 398 -32.43 -18.32 -39.51
C ILE A 398 -31.18 -17.92 -38.71
N TYR A 399 -30.01 -17.87 -39.34
CA TYR A 399 -28.79 -17.43 -38.69
C TYR A 399 -28.88 -15.97 -38.22
N GLY A 400 -29.35 -15.07 -39.09
CA GLY A 400 -29.56 -13.65 -38.75
C GLY A 400 -30.50 -13.47 -37.56
N VAL A 401 -31.66 -14.12 -37.57
CA VAL A 401 -32.65 -14.06 -36.46
C VAL A 401 -32.06 -14.65 -35.18
N SER A 402 -31.37 -15.79 -35.27
CA SER A 402 -30.76 -16.46 -34.11
C SER A 402 -29.64 -15.62 -33.49
N SER A 403 -28.81 -14.96 -34.30
CA SER A 403 -27.74 -14.07 -33.80
C SER A 403 -28.30 -12.87 -33.03
N VAL A 404 -29.43 -12.31 -33.47
CA VAL A 404 -30.14 -11.22 -32.79
C VAL A 404 -30.83 -11.73 -31.52
N ALA A 405 -31.43 -12.93 -31.55
CA ALA A 405 -32.07 -13.56 -30.39
C ALA A 405 -31.07 -13.88 -29.27
N LEU A 406 -29.86 -14.33 -29.62
CA LEU A 406 -28.78 -14.61 -28.68
C LEU A 406 -28.31 -13.36 -27.91
N LYS A 407 -28.60 -12.15 -28.39
CA LYS A 407 -28.38 -10.90 -27.64
C LYS A 407 -29.12 -10.88 -26.30
N LYS A 408 -30.30 -11.53 -26.20
CA LYS A 408 -31.10 -11.58 -24.96
C LYS A 408 -30.59 -12.57 -23.92
N VAL A 409 -29.81 -13.59 -24.32
CA VAL A 409 -29.31 -14.66 -23.43
C VAL A 409 -27.83 -14.45 -23.06
N ARG A 410 -27.25 -13.31 -23.44
CA ARG A 410 -25.82 -12.97 -23.33
C ARG A 410 -25.23 -13.06 -21.91
N GLU A 411 -26.04 -12.93 -20.88
CA GLU A 411 -25.60 -12.97 -19.47
C GLU A 411 -25.65 -14.38 -18.85
N SER A 412 -25.72 -15.41 -19.68
CA SER A 412 -25.79 -16.80 -19.25
C SER A 412 -24.73 -17.65 -19.92
N ILE A 413 -24.27 -18.68 -19.21
CA ILE A 413 -23.46 -19.77 -19.79
C ILE A 413 -24.15 -20.40 -21.00
N LYS A 414 -25.49 -20.38 -21.04
CA LYS A 414 -26.31 -20.83 -22.18
C LYS A 414 -26.02 -20.08 -23.48
N PHE A 415 -25.44 -18.88 -23.42
CA PHE A 415 -25.02 -18.12 -24.61
C PHE A 415 -23.97 -18.88 -25.42
N ALA A 416 -22.94 -19.45 -24.77
CA ALA A 416 -21.88 -20.20 -25.44
C ALA A 416 -22.44 -21.43 -26.16
N TRP A 417 -23.39 -22.14 -25.54
CA TRP A 417 -24.12 -23.25 -26.15
C TRP A 417 -24.91 -22.81 -27.38
N GLY A 418 -25.67 -21.72 -27.27
CA GLY A 418 -26.46 -21.21 -28.38
C GLY A 418 -25.61 -20.81 -29.59
N VAL A 419 -24.43 -20.21 -29.36
CA VAL A 419 -23.49 -19.83 -30.42
C VAL A 419 -22.85 -21.07 -31.07
N GLN A 420 -22.48 -22.09 -30.29
CA GLN A 420 -21.93 -23.33 -30.85
C GLN A 420 -22.94 -24.09 -31.70
N ILE A 421 -24.19 -24.18 -31.25
CA ILE A 421 -25.28 -24.80 -32.02
C ILE A 421 -25.49 -24.04 -33.33
N LEU A 422 -25.43 -22.71 -33.30
CA LEU A 422 -25.58 -21.87 -34.49
C LEU A 422 -24.49 -22.14 -35.55
N TYR A 423 -23.24 -22.35 -35.12
CA TYR A 423 -22.14 -22.69 -36.03
C TYR A 423 -22.24 -24.11 -36.61
N ILE A 424 -22.77 -25.05 -35.85
CA ILE A 424 -23.09 -26.40 -36.35
C ILE A 424 -24.19 -26.33 -37.42
N LEU A 425 -25.20 -25.48 -37.22
CA LEU A 425 -26.24 -25.24 -38.23
C LEU A 425 -25.65 -24.67 -39.53
N ILE A 426 -24.68 -23.74 -39.46
CA ILE A 426 -23.93 -23.23 -40.63
C ILE A 426 -23.25 -24.35 -41.40
N LEU A 427 -22.67 -25.33 -40.72
CA LEU A 427 -22.03 -26.45 -41.39
C LEU A 427 -23.03 -27.34 -42.14
N ILE A 428 -24.20 -27.57 -41.57
CA ILE A 428 -25.30 -28.32 -42.22
C ILE A 428 -25.78 -27.58 -43.48
N ILE A 429 -25.71 -26.25 -43.48
CA ILE A 429 -26.06 -25.42 -44.64
C ILE A 429 -25.03 -25.64 -45.75
N VAL A 430 -23.75 -25.49 -45.46
CA VAL A 430 -22.68 -25.71 -46.44
C VAL A 430 -22.74 -27.14 -47.01
N TRP A 431 -23.07 -28.13 -46.17
CA TRP A 431 -23.33 -29.52 -46.57
C TRP A 431 -24.39 -29.63 -47.66
N ASN A 432 -25.53 -28.95 -47.54
CA ASN A 432 -26.59 -29.08 -48.55
C ASN A 432 -26.29 -28.38 -49.89
N LEU A 433 -25.23 -27.57 -49.97
CA LEU A 433 -25.00 -26.67 -51.12
C LEU A 433 -23.97 -27.18 -52.11
N ASP A 434 -22.86 -27.76 -51.64
CA ASP A 434 -21.79 -28.22 -52.52
C ASP A 434 -21.61 -29.74 -52.42
N SER A 435 -20.90 -30.37 -53.34
CA SER A 435 -20.49 -31.79 -53.25
C SER A 435 -18.97 -31.95 -53.27
N ASP A 436 -18.22 -30.85 -53.37
CA ASP A 436 -16.77 -30.86 -53.42
C ASP A 436 -16.13 -31.10 -52.04
N PRO A 437 -15.33 -32.17 -51.87
CA PRO A 437 -14.64 -32.49 -50.61
C PRO A 437 -13.66 -31.41 -50.14
N GLU A 438 -13.11 -30.59 -51.04
CA GLU A 438 -12.15 -29.55 -50.68
C GLU A 438 -12.85 -28.34 -50.05
N VAL A 439 -13.99 -27.92 -50.62
CA VAL A 439 -14.84 -26.86 -50.07
C VAL A 439 -15.35 -27.23 -48.68
N TYR A 440 -15.71 -28.51 -48.46
CA TYR A 440 -16.13 -29.01 -47.14
C TYR A 440 -15.02 -28.94 -46.10
N THR A 441 -13.80 -29.27 -46.48
CA THR A 441 -12.66 -29.31 -45.55
C THR A 441 -12.37 -27.91 -45.01
N ILE A 442 -12.44 -26.89 -45.85
CA ILE A 442 -12.15 -25.50 -45.46
C ILE A 442 -13.31 -24.87 -44.70
N ALA A 443 -14.56 -25.12 -45.13
CA ALA A 443 -15.74 -24.68 -44.39
C ALA A 443 -15.78 -25.29 -42.98
N THR A 444 -15.41 -26.57 -42.84
CA THR A 444 -15.31 -27.26 -41.55
C THR A 444 -14.23 -26.64 -40.66
N SER A 445 -13.06 -26.35 -41.22
CA SER A 445 -11.97 -25.65 -40.52
C SER A 445 -12.38 -24.24 -40.06
N PHE A 446 -13.12 -23.50 -40.88
CA PHE A 446 -13.63 -22.17 -40.52
C PHE A 446 -14.66 -22.25 -39.39
N VAL A 447 -15.59 -23.21 -39.42
CA VAL A 447 -16.57 -23.42 -38.36
C VAL A 447 -15.88 -23.79 -37.03
N ILE A 448 -14.91 -24.71 -37.07
CA ILE A 448 -14.13 -25.11 -35.88
C ILE A 448 -13.38 -23.90 -35.29
N LEU A 449 -12.76 -23.07 -36.13
CA LEU A 449 -12.09 -21.84 -35.67
C LEU A 449 -13.07 -20.91 -34.94
N ASN A 450 -14.21 -20.60 -35.55
CA ASN A 450 -15.20 -19.71 -34.92
C ASN A 450 -15.76 -20.30 -33.61
N MET A 451 -15.96 -21.62 -33.54
CA MET A 451 -16.36 -22.30 -32.29
C MET A 451 -15.31 -22.15 -31.18
N THR A 452 -14.01 -22.20 -31.52
CA THR A 452 -12.93 -22.00 -30.53
C THR A 452 -12.86 -20.56 -30.02
N HIS A 453 -13.18 -19.56 -30.83
CA HIS A 453 -13.17 -18.16 -30.39
C HIS A 453 -14.38 -17.80 -29.53
N CYS A 454 -15.49 -18.52 -29.71
CA CYS A 454 -16.73 -18.27 -28.97
C CYS A 454 -16.78 -18.89 -27.57
N SER A 455 -15.92 -19.89 -27.28
CA SER A 455 -15.95 -20.73 -26.07
C SER A 455 -15.43 -20.07 -24.78
N LEU A 456 -14.93 -18.83 -24.87
CA LEU A 456 -14.43 -18.01 -23.76
C LEU A 456 -15.26 -18.17 -22.47
N LEU A 457 -14.77 -18.99 -21.52
CA LEU A 457 -14.42 -18.61 -20.13
C LEU A 457 -14.57 -19.69 -19.06
N LEU A 458 -14.97 -20.92 -19.42
CA LEU A 458 -15.04 -22.02 -18.46
C LEU A 458 -14.41 -23.30 -19.02
N ARG A 459 -13.58 -23.94 -18.21
CA ARG A 459 -12.87 -25.17 -18.56
C ARG A 459 -13.80 -26.34 -18.93
N ARG A 460 -15.03 -26.33 -18.41
CA ARG A 460 -16.11 -27.27 -18.79
C ARG A 460 -16.54 -27.12 -20.25
N SER A 461 -16.51 -25.90 -20.78
CA SER A 461 -16.86 -25.59 -22.17
C SER A 461 -15.76 -25.96 -23.16
N ILE A 462 -14.51 -26.11 -22.72
CA ILE A 462 -13.40 -26.58 -23.56
C ILE A 462 -13.62 -28.04 -23.96
N ILE A 463 -13.94 -28.90 -23.00
CA ILE A 463 -14.23 -30.32 -23.24
C ILE A 463 -15.42 -30.46 -24.19
N GLN A 464 -16.48 -29.67 -23.97
CA GLN A 464 -17.66 -29.65 -24.84
C GLN A 464 -17.31 -29.22 -26.27
N SER A 465 -16.50 -28.17 -26.43
CA SER A 465 -16.06 -27.68 -27.75
C SER A 465 -15.24 -28.74 -28.49
N LEU A 466 -14.37 -29.46 -27.77
CA LEU A 466 -13.58 -30.57 -28.31
C LEU A 466 -14.47 -31.76 -28.70
N SER A 467 -15.44 -32.13 -27.87
CA SER A 467 -16.40 -33.20 -28.15
C SER A 467 -17.28 -32.87 -29.36
N PHE A 468 -17.79 -31.65 -29.47
CA PHE A 468 -18.56 -31.21 -30.65
C PHE A 468 -17.69 -31.15 -31.91
N GLY A 469 -16.45 -30.67 -31.82
CA GLY A 469 -15.51 -30.67 -32.95
C GLY A 469 -15.19 -32.08 -33.46
N TYR A 470 -15.00 -33.04 -32.55
CA TYR A 470 -14.77 -34.44 -32.90
C TYR A 470 -16.03 -35.13 -33.45
N LEU A 471 -17.19 -34.91 -32.84
CA LEU A 471 -18.48 -35.41 -33.34
C LEU A 471 -18.73 -34.93 -34.78
N LEU A 472 -18.44 -33.66 -35.04
CA LEU A 472 -18.59 -33.05 -36.36
C LEU A 472 -17.66 -33.69 -37.40
N LEU A 473 -16.42 -34.01 -37.00
CA LEU A 473 -15.45 -34.71 -37.84
C LEU A 473 -15.92 -36.14 -38.20
N VAL A 474 -16.47 -36.88 -37.24
CA VAL A 474 -17.04 -38.22 -37.48
C VAL A 474 -18.24 -38.17 -38.43
N VAL A 475 -19.12 -37.18 -38.28
CA VAL A 475 -20.30 -36.99 -39.15
C VAL A 475 -19.89 -36.67 -40.59
N VAL A 476 -18.86 -35.83 -40.78
CA VAL A 476 -18.33 -35.47 -42.10
C VAL A 476 -17.73 -36.69 -42.82
N GLU A 477 -16.97 -37.52 -42.12
CA GLU A 477 -16.40 -38.74 -42.69
C GLU A 477 -17.49 -39.78 -43.04
N ALA A 478 -18.44 -40.01 -42.13
CA ALA A 478 -19.51 -40.99 -42.30
C ALA A 478 -20.40 -40.69 -43.52
N ARG A 479 -20.61 -39.40 -43.85
CA ARG A 479 -21.43 -39.03 -45.01
C ARG A 479 -20.67 -39.03 -46.31
N THR A 480 -19.49 -38.41 -46.35
CA THR A 480 -18.84 -38.11 -47.63
C THR A 480 -18.24 -39.36 -48.27
N ARG A 481 -17.80 -40.35 -47.48
CA ARG A 481 -17.06 -41.57 -47.94
C ARG A 481 -15.91 -41.28 -48.93
N LYS A 482 -15.50 -40.01 -49.05
CA LYS A 482 -14.58 -39.44 -50.04
C LYS A 482 -13.60 -38.45 -49.41
N LEU A 483 -13.68 -38.22 -48.09
CA LEU A 483 -12.64 -37.50 -47.39
C LEU A 483 -11.37 -38.36 -47.44
N GLY A 484 -10.39 -37.94 -48.23
CA GLY A 484 -9.09 -38.61 -48.25
C GLY A 484 -8.47 -38.57 -46.86
N VAL A 485 -7.64 -39.58 -46.53
CA VAL A 485 -6.94 -39.71 -45.23
C VAL A 485 -6.26 -38.40 -44.81
N PHE A 486 -5.70 -37.67 -45.78
CA PHE A 486 -5.08 -36.36 -45.58
C PHE A 486 -6.01 -35.31 -44.95
N ASN A 487 -7.22 -35.10 -45.50
CA ASN A 487 -8.16 -34.09 -45.00
C ASN A 487 -8.66 -34.44 -43.59
N PHE A 488 -8.88 -35.74 -43.33
CA PHE A 488 -9.24 -36.23 -42.00
C PHE A 488 -8.14 -35.95 -40.97
N THR A 489 -6.87 -36.18 -41.31
CA THR A 489 -5.72 -35.86 -40.46
C THR A 489 -5.61 -34.36 -40.20
N CYS A 490 -5.80 -33.51 -41.22
CA CYS A 490 -5.75 -32.05 -41.08
C CYS A 490 -6.81 -31.52 -40.11
N ILE A 491 -8.07 -31.94 -40.24
CA ILE A 491 -9.15 -31.47 -39.34
C ILE A 491 -8.91 -31.99 -37.90
N SER A 492 -8.43 -33.22 -37.75
CA SER A 492 -8.08 -33.79 -36.43
C SER A 492 -6.99 -32.97 -35.72
N ILE A 493 -5.94 -32.56 -36.46
CA ILE A 493 -4.88 -31.69 -35.94
C ILE A 493 -5.43 -30.31 -35.55
N LEU A 494 -6.35 -29.74 -36.33
CA LEU A 494 -6.96 -28.44 -36.02
C LEU A 494 -7.84 -28.48 -34.76
N VAL A 495 -8.63 -29.55 -34.57
CA VAL A 495 -9.42 -29.74 -33.33
C VAL A 495 -8.49 -29.83 -32.12
N PHE A 496 -7.40 -30.60 -32.24
CA PHE A 496 -6.40 -30.73 -31.17
C PHE A 496 -5.73 -29.39 -30.84
N LEU A 497 -5.22 -28.67 -31.85
CA LEU A 497 -4.59 -27.36 -31.68
C LEU A 497 -5.57 -26.31 -31.12
N GLY A 498 -6.85 -26.36 -31.51
CA GLY A 498 -7.91 -25.52 -30.96
C GLY A 498 -8.12 -25.76 -29.47
N GLY A 499 -8.13 -27.02 -29.03
CA GLY A 499 -8.19 -27.39 -27.61
C GLY A 499 -7.00 -26.88 -26.80
N VAL A 500 -5.79 -27.07 -27.32
CA VAL A 500 -4.56 -26.58 -26.69
C VAL A 500 -4.58 -25.06 -26.55
N THR A 501 -5.00 -24.34 -27.59
CA THR A 501 -5.10 -22.88 -27.57
C THR A 501 -6.11 -22.37 -26.54
N LEU A 502 -7.28 -23.02 -26.48
CA LEU A 502 -8.30 -22.72 -25.47
C LEU A 502 -7.78 -22.93 -24.04
N TYR A 503 -7.04 -24.01 -23.80
CA TYR A 503 -6.45 -24.31 -22.51
C TYR A 503 -5.44 -23.24 -22.07
N PHE A 504 -4.50 -22.87 -22.94
CA PHE A 504 -3.52 -21.81 -22.62
C PHE A 504 -4.20 -20.46 -22.39
N ARG A 505 -5.21 -20.12 -23.20
CA ARG A 505 -5.96 -18.87 -23.06
C ARG A 505 -6.72 -18.80 -21.74
N GLU A 506 -7.33 -19.92 -21.31
CA GLU A 506 -7.99 -20.03 -20.00
C GLU A 506 -6.99 -19.86 -18.86
N GLY A 507 -5.83 -20.51 -18.94
CA GLY A 507 -4.78 -20.40 -17.92
C GLY A 507 -4.25 -18.97 -17.77
N LEU A 508 -3.95 -18.29 -18.88
CA LEU A 508 -3.50 -16.89 -18.88
C LEU A 508 -4.58 -15.96 -18.30
N PHE A 509 -5.84 -16.15 -18.68
CA PHE A 509 -6.95 -15.34 -18.21
C PHE A 509 -7.22 -15.55 -16.70
N SER A 510 -7.16 -16.80 -16.24
CA SER A 510 -7.29 -17.15 -14.82
C SER A 510 -6.15 -16.54 -13.99
N SER A 511 -4.89 -16.61 -14.47
CA SER A 511 -3.75 -15.97 -13.80
C SER A 511 -3.93 -14.44 -13.73
N PHE A 512 -4.41 -13.81 -14.80
CA PHE A 512 -4.68 -12.38 -14.84
C PHE A 512 -5.77 -11.95 -13.84
N ILE A 513 -6.88 -12.69 -13.74
CA ILE A 513 -7.95 -12.40 -12.76
C ILE A 513 -7.42 -12.49 -11.34
N ASN A 514 -6.66 -13.55 -11.05
CA ASN A 514 -6.14 -13.77 -9.70
C ASN A 514 -5.20 -12.64 -9.30
N LYS A 515 -4.22 -12.30 -10.15
CA LYS A 515 -3.30 -11.17 -9.92
C LYS A 515 -4.07 -9.86 -9.75
N LYS A 516 -5.02 -9.55 -10.63
CA LYS A 516 -5.83 -8.33 -10.53
C LYS A 516 -6.66 -8.27 -9.24
N SER A 517 -7.25 -9.39 -8.82
CA SER A 517 -8.02 -9.44 -7.58
C SER A 517 -7.13 -9.29 -6.36
N GLU A 518 -5.93 -9.87 -6.39
CA GLU A 518 -4.92 -9.79 -5.34
C GLU A 518 -4.43 -8.35 -5.19
N SER A 519 -3.96 -7.72 -6.27
CA SER A 519 -3.50 -6.32 -6.23
C SER A 519 -4.62 -5.34 -5.85
N LYS A 520 -5.88 -5.62 -6.19
CA LYS A 520 -7.02 -4.79 -5.74
C LYS A 520 -7.28 -4.96 -4.23
N LYS A 521 -7.13 -6.17 -3.70
CA LYS A 521 -7.27 -6.41 -2.26
C LYS A 521 -6.15 -5.72 -1.50
N GLU A 522 -4.90 -5.86 -1.95
CA GLU A 522 -3.75 -5.16 -1.41
C GLU A 522 -3.97 -3.65 -1.41
N LEU A 523 -4.37 -3.07 -2.55
CA LEU A 523 -4.67 -1.64 -2.64
C LEU A 523 -5.73 -1.17 -1.63
N VAL A 524 -6.84 -1.89 -1.52
CA VAL A 524 -7.92 -1.54 -0.58
C VAL A 524 -7.47 -1.68 0.88
N GLN A 525 -6.65 -2.69 1.18
CA GLN A 525 -6.07 -2.86 2.52
C GLN A 525 -5.13 -1.70 2.84
N THR A 526 -4.24 -1.32 1.91
CA THR A 526 -3.33 -0.19 2.11
C THR A 526 -4.09 1.13 2.23
N GLU A 527 -5.09 1.42 1.37
CA GLU A 527 -5.91 2.64 1.48
C GLU A 527 -6.67 2.70 2.81
N ASN A 528 -7.30 1.59 3.23
CA ASN A 528 -8.02 1.55 4.50
C ASN A 528 -7.08 1.72 5.69
N PHE A 529 -5.86 1.17 5.61
CA PHE A 529 -4.84 1.38 6.64
C PHE A 529 -4.42 2.85 6.70
N LEU A 530 -4.10 3.48 5.56
CA LEU A 530 -3.71 4.90 5.52
C LEU A 530 -4.78 5.83 6.10
N LYS A 531 -6.06 5.58 5.81
CA LYS A 531 -7.20 6.31 6.41
C LYS A 531 -7.32 6.15 7.93
N ARG A 532 -6.74 5.09 8.51
CA ARG A 532 -6.68 4.91 9.97
C ARG A 532 -5.46 5.59 10.59
N VAL A 533 -4.39 5.80 9.83
CA VAL A 533 -3.15 6.43 10.33
C VAL A 533 -3.17 7.95 10.20
N LEU A 534 -3.81 8.48 9.16
CA LEU A 534 -3.86 9.92 8.89
C LEU A 534 -5.28 10.47 8.98
N PRO A 535 -5.47 11.73 9.44
CA PRO A 535 -6.74 12.44 9.27
C PRO A 535 -7.16 12.45 7.80
N VAL A 536 -8.47 12.44 7.54
CA VAL A 536 -8.98 12.46 6.16
C VAL A 536 -8.54 13.72 5.42
N HIS A 537 -8.58 14.89 6.07
CA HIS A 537 -8.14 16.15 5.45
C HIS A 537 -6.64 16.15 5.13
N VAL A 538 -5.79 15.76 6.08
CA VAL A 538 -4.33 15.64 5.85
C VAL A 538 -3.99 14.59 4.80
N TYR A 539 -4.72 13.47 4.75
CA TYR A 539 -4.50 12.44 3.74
C TYR A 539 -4.85 12.94 2.32
N ASP A 540 -5.93 13.69 2.18
CA ASP A 540 -6.34 14.27 0.91
C ASP A 540 -5.37 15.39 0.48
N GLU A 541 -4.88 16.22 1.41
CA GLU A 541 -3.85 17.25 1.16
C GLU A 541 -2.49 16.65 0.78
N LEU A 542 -2.02 15.63 1.50
CA LEU A 542 -0.79 14.89 1.17
C LEU A 542 -0.87 14.23 -0.22
N LYS A 543 -2.08 13.82 -0.63
CA LYS A 543 -2.31 13.23 -1.95
C LYS A 543 -2.26 14.26 -3.07
N GLU A 544 -2.57 15.53 -2.77
CA GLU A 544 -2.48 16.65 -3.71
C GLU A 544 -1.14 17.41 -3.63
N GLU A 545 -0.20 16.97 -2.79
CA GLU A 545 1.13 17.59 -2.53
C GLU A 545 1.05 19.01 -1.92
N ASP A 546 -0.10 19.40 -1.38
CA ASP A 546 -0.30 20.70 -0.72
C ASP A 546 0.10 20.60 0.76
N LEU A 547 1.37 20.85 1.06
CA LEU A 547 1.89 20.95 2.43
C LEU A 547 1.55 22.33 3.03
N ASN A 548 0.27 22.57 3.34
CA ASN A 548 -0.15 23.81 3.98
C ASN A 548 0.03 23.76 5.50
N THR A 549 0.38 24.91 6.08
CA THR A 549 0.41 25.13 7.54
C THR A 549 -0.88 25.81 7.94
N ASP A 550 -1.56 25.26 8.94
CA ASP A 550 -2.86 25.74 9.38
C ASP A 550 -2.74 26.50 10.69
N ILE A 551 -3.49 27.60 10.81
CA ILE A 551 -3.63 28.34 12.06
C ILE A 551 -5.05 28.15 12.57
N TYR A 552 -5.19 27.47 13.69
CA TYR A 552 -6.45 27.21 14.35
C TYR A 552 -6.65 28.19 15.50
N SER A 553 -7.52 29.18 15.31
CA SER A 553 -7.95 30.04 16.42
C SER A 553 -8.95 29.30 17.33
N LYS A 554 -8.92 29.58 18.64
CA LYS A 554 -9.89 29.08 19.65
C LYS A 554 -10.05 27.56 19.61
N MET A 555 -8.94 26.83 19.57
CA MET A 555 -8.91 25.38 19.59
C MET A 555 -8.67 24.87 21.00
N THR A 556 -9.43 23.87 21.42
CA THR A 556 -9.26 23.22 22.73
C THR A 556 -8.24 22.09 22.63
N ILE A 557 -7.24 22.12 23.51
CA ILE A 557 -6.12 21.19 23.59
C ILE A 557 -6.21 20.46 24.93
N LEU A 558 -5.98 19.15 24.91
CA LEU A 558 -5.91 18.31 26.10
C LEU A 558 -4.56 17.59 26.14
N TYR A 559 -3.88 17.70 27.28
CA TYR A 559 -2.72 16.90 27.65
C TYR A 559 -3.12 15.99 28.81
N ALA A 560 -2.78 14.71 28.71
CA ALA A 560 -3.09 13.73 29.74
C ALA A 560 -1.89 12.80 29.99
N ASP A 561 -1.47 12.63 31.24
CA ASP A 561 -0.31 11.80 31.64
C ASP A 561 -0.70 10.71 32.65
N ILE A 562 -0.06 9.54 32.57
CA ILE A 562 -0.33 8.41 33.46
C ILE A 562 0.56 8.49 34.71
N VAL A 563 -0.06 8.84 35.84
CA VAL A 563 0.61 8.89 37.14
C VAL A 563 0.97 7.50 37.61
N GLY A 564 2.27 7.29 37.88
CA GLY A 564 2.80 6.04 38.42
C GLY A 564 3.26 5.04 37.37
N PHE A 565 3.06 5.33 36.08
CA PHE A 565 3.42 4.42 34.99
C PHE A 565 4.92 4.11 34.96
N THR A 566 5.79 5.12 35.00
CA THR A 566 7.26 4.90 34.94
C THR A 566 7.76 4.00 36.07
N SER A 567 7.20 4.14 37.28
CA SER A 567 7.56 3.28 38.41
C SER A 567 7.06 1.86 38.21
N TRP A 568 5.84 1.71 37.69
CA TRP A 568 5.23 0.40 37.44
C TRP A 568 5.92 -0.36 36.31
N SER A 569 6.31 0.32 35.22
CA SER A 569 6.94 -0.30 34.05
C SER A 569 8.36 -0.78 34.29
N SER A 570 9.05 -0.24 35.30
CA SER A 570 10.47 -0.53 35.55
C SER A 570 10.75 -1.99 35.92
N ASP A 571 9.79 -2.67 36.56
CA ASP A 571 9.94 -4.06 37.04
C ASP A 571 9.11 -5.08 36.23
N LYS A 572 8.63 -4.70 35.03
CA LYS A 572 7.71 -5.51 34.21
C LYS A 572 8.33 -5.89 32.88
N THR A 573 7.90 -7.02 32.33
CA THR A 573 8.32 -7.44 31.00
C THR A 573 7.72 -6.53 29.93
N PRO A 574 8.43 -6.36 28.79
CA PRO A 574 7.97 -5.60 27.64
C PRO A 574 6.55 -5.90 27.20
N GLU A 575 6.20 -7.19 27.16
CA GLU A 575 4.91 -7.68 26.73
C GLU A 575 3.80 -7.19 27.66
N ASN A 576 4.02 -7.24 28.97
CA ASN A 576 3.02 -6.83 29.97
C ASN A 576 2.79 -5.32 29.95
N VAL A 577 3.87 -4.53 29.78
CA VAL A 577 3.77 -3.06 29.68
C VAL A 577 2.99 -2.68 28.43
N LEU A 578 3.31 -3.31 27.30
CA LEU A 578 2.63 -3.05 26.04
C LEU A 578 1.18 -3.54 26.06
N GLU A 579 0.89 -4.70 26.65
CA GLU A 579 -0.47 -5.23 26.77
C GLU A 579 -1.37 -4.26 27.54
N MET A 580 -0.88 -3.73 28.67
CA MET A 580 -1.58 -2.72 29.46
C MET A 580 -1.79 -1.43 28.65
N LEU A 581 -0.73 -0.87 28.05
CA LEU A 581 -0.82 0.34 27.22
C LEU A 581 -1.77 0.14 26.03
N THR A 582 -1.73 -1.02 25.39
CA THR A 582 -2.60 -1.36 24.27
C THR A 582 -4.06 -1.44 24.73
N ALA A 583 -4.34 -2.06 25.88
CA ALA A 583 -5.68 -2.12 26.44
C ALA A 583 -6.22 -0.73 26.78
N LEU A 584 -5.40 0.12 27.40
CA LEU A 584 -5.76 1.47 27.79
C LEU A 584 -5.96 2.38 26.57
N PHE A 585 -4.99 2.44 25.66
CA PHE A 585 -5.05 3.28 24.46
C PHE A 585 -6.12 2.83 23.49
N LYS A 586 -6.47 1.53 23.46
CA LYS A 586 -7.64 1.08 22.71
C LYS A 586 -8.92 1.74 23.20
N GLN A 587 -9.14 1.82 24.53
CA GLN A 587 -10.31 2.51 25.08
C GLN A 587 -10.27 4.02 24.81
N PHE A 588 -9.09 4.64 24.91
CA PHE A 588 -8.94 6.06 24.57
C PHE A 588 -9.21 6.34 23.08
N ASP A 589 -8.70 5.50 22.19
CA ASP A 589 -8.92 5.61 20.75
C ASP A 589 -10.41 5.43 20.39
N GLU A 590 -11.11 4.48 21.04
CA GLU A 590 -12.57 4.31 20.89
C GLU A 590 -13.34 5.55 21.39
N ASN A 591 -12.91 6.13 22.52
CA ASN A 591 -13.48 7.36 23.06
C ASN A 591 -13.19 8.58 22.16
N CYS A 592 -12.06 8.63 21.46
CA CYS A 592 -11.77 9.70 20.49
C CYS A 592 -12.80 9.72 19.37
N VAL A 593 -13.14 8.54 18.83
CA VAL A 593 -14.17 8.40 17.79
C VAL A 593 -15.55 8.75 18.33
N LYS A 594 -15.89 8.32 19.55
CA LYS A 594 -17.16 8.61 20.22
C LYS A 594 -17.39 10.12 20.39
N HIS A 595 -16.38 10.85 20.86
CA HIS A 595 -16.47 12.29 21.15
C HIS A 595 -16.07 13.17 19.98
N GLN A 596 -15.71 12.60 18.82
CA GLN A 596 -15.25 13.36 17.64
C GLN A 596 -14.08 14.31 17.96
N VAL A 597 -13.13 13.82 18.76
CA VAL A 597 -11.90 14.54 19.09
C VAL A 597 -10.73 13.93 18.33
N TYR A 598 -9.72 14.76 18.06
CA TYR A 598 -8.59 14.38 17.24
C TYR A 598 -7.35 14.06 18.07
N LYS A 599 -6.84 12.83 17.96
CA LYS A 599 -5.56 12.41 18.56
C LYS A 599 -4.37 12.98 17.78
N VAL A 600 -3.61 13.86 18.43
CA VAL A 600 -2.43 14.50 17.82
C VAL A 600 -1.25 13.53 17.86
N HIS A 601 -0.73 13.22 19.04
CA HIS A 601 0.37 12.29 19.22
C HIS A 601 0.39 11.76 20.65
N THR A 602 1.15 10.70 20.86
CA THR A 602 1.52 10.23 22.20
C THR A 602 3.01 10.52 22.41
N ILE A 603 3.39 11.07 23.57
CA ILE A 603 4.79 11.23 23.96
C ILE A 603 5.02 10.35 25.20
N GLY A 604 5.64 9.19 25.03
CA GLY A 604 5.73 8.21 26.13
C GLY A 604 4.34 7.79 26.63
N ASP A 605 4.06 8.04 27.91
CA ASP A 605 2.77 7.82 28.59
C ASP A 605 1.78 8.99 28.48
N CYS A 606 2.19 10.11 27.87
CA CYS A 606 1.33 11.26 27.65
C CYS A 606 0.49 11.13 26.37
N TYR A 607 -0.80 11.47 26.45
CA TYR A 607 -1.78 11.44 25.37
C TYR A 607 -2.28 12.87 25.06
N VAL A 608 -2.14 13.30 23.80
CA VAL A 608 -2.47 14.67 23.36
C VAL A 608 -3.62 14.69 22.35
N VAL A 609 -4.62 15.54 22.61
CA VAL A 609 -5.86 15.62 21.83
C VAL A 609 -6.22 17.07 21.48
N LEU A 610 -6.78 17.28 20.29
CA LEU A 610 -7.38 18.53 19.84
C LEU A 610 -8.89 18.36 19.65
N GLY A 611 -9.64 19.41 19.97
CA GLY A 611 -11.02 19.57 19.54
C GLY A 611 -11.05 19.92 18.06
N ASN A 612 -11.12 18.91 17.19
CA ASN A 612 -11.35 19.12 15.76
C ASN A 612 -12.43 18.15 15.28
N SER A 613 -13.66 18.66 15.14
CA SER A 613 -14.78 17.91 14.60
C SER A 613 -15.08 18.37 13.17
N SER A 614 -14.58 17.60 12.20
CA SER A 614 -15.07 17.59 10.81
C SER A 614 -15.02 18.97 10.08
N THR A 615 -15.55 19.03 8.86
CA THR A 615 -15.36 20.14 7.90
C THR A 615 -15.91 21.52 8.32
N THR A 616 -16.61 21.64 9.45
CA THR A 616 -17.17 22.91 9.96
C THR A 616 -16.89 23.05 11.46
N ARG A 617 -15.98 23.97 11.83
CA ARG A 617 -15.54 24.17 13.22
C ARG A 617 -16.55 24.95 14.06
N ASP A 618 -16.78 24.46 15.28
CA ASP A 618 -17.53 25.16 16.34
C ASP A 618 -16.77 25.04 17.69
N PRO A 619 -16.10 26.11 18.16
CA PRO A 619 -15.26 26.06 19.36
C PRO A 619 -15.97 25.59 20.64
N SER A 620 -17.27 25.92 20.80
CA SER A 620 -18.00 25.57 22.01
C SER A 620 -18.27 24.07 22.09
N SER A 621 -18.73 23.46 20.98
CA SER A 621 -18.92 22.00 20.93
C SER A 621 -17.59 21.25 20.92
N GLU A 622 -16.56 21.76 20.25
CA GLU A 622 -15.20 21.22 20.32
C GLU A 622 -14.70 21.15 21.78
N CYS A 623 -14.84 22.25 22.53
CA CYS A 623 -14.45 22.30 23.94
C CYS A 623 -15.23 21.29 24.79
N ARG A 624 -16.54 21.21 24.59
CA ARG A 624 -17.41 20.25 25.30
C ARG A 624 -17.04 18.80 25.02
N ASN A 625 -16.75 18.48 23.76
CA ASN A 625 -16.33 17.15 23.34
C ASN A 625 -15.01 16.74 23.99
N VAL A 626 -14.03 17.66 24.02
CA VAL A 626 -12.73 17.42 24.69
C VAL A 626 -12.90 17.23 26.20
N PHE A 627 -13.79 18.01 26.83
CA PHE A 627 -14.09 17.86 28.25
C PHE A 627 -14.74 16.52 28.60
N ASN A 628 -15.77 16.11 27.84
CA ASN A 628 -16.43 14.82 28.01
C ASN A 628 -15.47 13.64 27.73
N PHE A 629 -14.56 13.81 26.79
CA PHE A 629 -13.49 12.85 26.54
C PHE A 629 -12.56 12.72 27.75
N ALA A 630 -12.17 13.84 28.39
CA ALA A 630 -11.34 13.84 29.60
C ALA A 630 -11.99 13.08 30.76
N THR A 631 -13.29 13.25 30.99
CA THR A 631 -14.01 12.53 32.04
C THR A 631 -14.07 11.03 31.74
N ASP A 632 -14.33 10.65 30.49
CA ASP A 632 -14.34 9.24 30.07
C ASP A 632 -12.94 8.60 30.16
N MET A 633 -11.85 9.36 29.97
CA MET A 633 -10.47 8.88 30.19
C MET A 633 -10.22 8.48 31.65
N ILE A 634 -10.71 9.27 32.61
CA ILE A 634 -10.58 8.96 34.04
C ILE A 634 -11.35 7.68 34.37
N SER A 635 -12.60 7.54 33.89
CA SER A 635 -13.37 6.30 34.08
C SER A 635 -12.73 5.08 33.40
N ALA A 636 -12.09 5.27 32.24
CA ALA A 636 -11.40 4.20 31.52
C ALA A 636 -10.18 3.67 32.29
N ILE A 637 -9.36 4.54 32.89
CA ILE A 637 -8.22 4.08 33.69
C ILE A 637 -8.68 3.37 34.98
N GLU A 638 -9.77 3.84 35.61
CA GLU A 638 -10.36 3.16 36.77
C GLU A 638 -10.84 1.74 36.42
N LYS A 639 -11.44 1.57 35.25
CA LYS A 639 -11.85 0.26 34.75
C LYS A 639 -10.65 -0.66 34.50
N VAL A 640 -9.61 -0.18 33.83
CA VAL A 640 -8.38 -0.97 33.58
C VAL A 640 -7.68 -1.32 34.89
N ASN A 641 -7.65 -0.41 35.86
CA ASN A 641 -7.14 -0.67 37.20
C ASN A 641 -7.88 -1.82 37.89
N LEU A 642 -9.21 -1.86 37.79
CA LEU A 642 -10.03 -2.95 38.35
C LEU A 642 -9.79 -4.28 37.63
N GLU A 643 -9.66 -4.27 36.31
CA GLU A 643 -9.47 -5.48 35.50
C GLU A 643 -8.08 -6.10 35.67
N GLN A 644 -7.04 -5.27 35.79
CA GLN A 644 -5.64 -5.71 35.85
C GLN A 644 -5.01 -5.63 37.24
N GLY A 645 -5.76 -5.19 38.26
CA GLY A 645 -5.27 -5.06 39.63
C GLY A 645 -4.18 -3.98 39.78
N LEU A 646 -4.35 -2.85 39.08
CA LEU A 646 -3.40 -1.74 39.05
C LEU A 646 -3.90 -0.57 39.91
N SER A 647 -2.99 0.34 40.27
CA SER A 647 -3.29 1.58 41.00
C SER A 647 -2.71 2.78 40.27
N LEU A 648 -3.01 2.89 38.96
CA LEU A 648 -2.59 4.03 38.14
C LEU A 648 -3.62 5.15 38.21
N ASN A 649 -3.24 6.38 37.85
CA ASN A 649 -4.18 7.48 37.77
C ASN A 649 -3.83 8.40 36.59
N MET A 650 -4.72 9.31 36.21
CA MET A 650 -4.47 10.29 35.14
C MET A 650 -4.32 11.70 35.71
N ARG A 651 -3.36 12.47 35.19
CA ARG A 651 -3.41 13.94 35.26
C ARG A 651 -3.88 14.46 33.93
N ILE A 652 -4.83 15.39 33.93
CA ILE A 652 -5.38 15.96 32.68
C ILE A 652 -5.42 17.47 32.78
N GLY A 653 -4.84 18.15 31.79
CA GLY A 653 -4.89 19.60 31.60
C GLY A 653 -5.58 19.98 30.30
N ILE A 654 -6.53 20.92 30.34
CA ILE A 654 -7.28 21.40 29.17
C ILE A 654 -7.18 22.92 29.02
N HIS A 655 -6.76 23.37 27.84
CA HIS A 655 -6.64 24.78 27.50
C HIS A 655 -7.30 25.10 26.15
N THR A 656 -7.87 26.29 26.00
CA THR A 656 -8.44 26.76 24.74
C THR A 656 -7.71 28.01 24.27
N GLY A 657 -7.09 27.94 23.10
CA GLY A 657 -6.21 28.99 22.59
C GLY A 657 -5.98 28.93 21.08
N THR A 658 -4.95 29.61 20.59
CA THR A 658 -4.53 29.60 19.19
C THR A 658 -3.41 28.57 19.00
N VAL A 659 -3.59 27.70 18.00
CA VAL A 659 -2.67 26.61 17.70
C VAL A 659 -2.23 26.68 16.26
N ILE A 660 -0.94 26.46 16.02
CA ILE A 660 -0.38 26.28 14.69
C ILE A 660 -0.27 24.79 14.44
N GLY A 661 -0.98 24.29 13.43
CA GLY A 661 -0.86 22.92 12.94
C GLY A 661 0.09 22.84 11.76
N GLY A 662 1.00 21.87 11.76
CA GLY A 662 1.92 21.68 10.65
C GLY A 662 2.36 20.23 10.50
N ILE A 663 2.65 19.86 9.26
CA ILE A 663 3.29 18.59 8.93
C ILE A 663 4.80 18.80 9.07
N SER A 664 5.45 17.97 9.88
CA SER A 664 6.89 18.06 10.17
C SER A 664 7.60 16.73 9.95
N GLY A 665 8.84 16.82 9.43
CA GLY A 665 9.75 15.70 9.22
C GLY A 665 9.81 15.22 7.77
N THR A 666 11.01 14.79 7.33
CA THR A 666 11.24 14.30 5.97
C THR A 666 11.16 12.77 5.85
N ASP A 667 11.81 12.03 6.75
CA ASP A 667 11.83 10.55 6.69
C ASP A 667 10.65 9.93 7.43
N ILE A 668 10.31 10.47 8.61
CA ILE A 668 9.07 10.16 9.33
C ILE A 668 8.32 11.47 9.50
N VAL A 669 7.16 11.53 8.86
CA VAL A 669 6.27 12.68 8.73
C VAL A 669 5.17 12.57 9.80
N ARG A 670 4.95 13.65 10.56
CA ARG A 670 3.84 13.72 11.53
C ARG A 670 3.17 15.08 11.47
N TYR A 671 1.85 15.08 11.66
CA TYR A 671 1.12 16.31 11.98
C TYR A 671 1.33 16.62 13.46
N ASP A 672 1.82 17.82 13.74
CA ASP A 672 2.16 18.29 15.08
C ASP A 672 1.60 19.71 15.32
N ILE A 673 1.55 20.11 16.59
CA ILE A 673 1.02 21.40 17.01
C ILE A 673 2.06 22.27 17.72
N TYR A 674 2.02 23.56 17.43
CA TYR A 674 2.93 24.57 17.95
C TYR A 674 2.17 25.81 18.45
N GLY A 675 2.79 26.57 19.33
CA GLY A 675 2.28 27.87 19.80
C GLY A 675 2.37 28.04 21.31
N GLU A 676 2.23 29.28 21.76
CA GLU A 676 2.25 29.65 23.18
C GLU A 676 1.20 28.88 23.99
N ASP A 677 -0.01 28.73 23.44
CA ASP A 677 -1.14 28.07 24.09
C ASP A 677 -0.95 26.53 24.23
N VAL A 678 -0.11 25.91 23.39
CA VAL A 678 0.27 24.50 23.54
C VAL A 678 1.12 24.29 24.81
N PHE A 679 2.04 25.23 25.10
CA PHE A 679 2.84 25.19 26.32
C PHE A 679 1.97 25.36 27.58
N ILE A 680 0.93 26.19 27.51
CA ILE A 680 -0.04 26.36 28.60
C ILE A 680 -0.74 25.03 28.91
N ALA A 681 -1.23 24.33 27.87
CA ALA A 681 -1.90 23.03 28.03
C ALA A 681 -0.98 21.98 28.68
N ASN A 682 0.26 21.87 28.21
CA ASN A 682 1.27 20.97 28.79
C ASN A 682 1.58 21.33 30.26
N LYS A 683 1.69 22.62 30.58
CA LYS A 683 1.96 23.07 31.94
C LYS A 683 0.78 22.84 32.90
N LEU A 684 -0.45 22.94 32.41
CA LEU A 684 -1.66 22.60 33.16
C LEU A 684 -1.68 21.13 33.57
N GLU A 685 -1.37 20.20 32.66
CA GLU A 685 -1.27 18.78 32.98
C GLU A 685 -0.27 18.54 34.10
N SER A 686 0.97 19.01 33.91
CA SER A 686 2.06 18.76 34.87
C SER A 686 1.84 19.39 36.25
N SER A 687 0.95 20.38 36.35
CA SER A 687 0.52 21.03 37.60
C SER A 687 -0.81 20.50 38.14
N GLY A 688 -1.41 19.51 37.46
CA GLY A 688 -2.71 18.94 37.79
C GLY A 688 -2.69 17.94 38.95
N ILE A 689 -3.87 17.74 39.55
CA ILE A 689 -4.08 16.75 40.61
C ILE A 689 -4.41 15.39 39.96
N PRO A 690 -3.76 14.28 40.36
CA PRO A 690 -4.13 12.94 39.89
C PRO A 690 -5.62 12.64 40.10
N GLY A 691 -6.29 12.15 39.06
CA GLY A 691 -7.70 11.79 39.06
C GLY A 691 -8.67 12.95 38.85
N LYS A 692 -8.16 14.16 38.57
CA LYS A 692 -9.00 15.33 38.31
C LYS A 692 -8.64 16.00 36.98
N VAL A 693 -9.62 16.69 36.40
CA VAL A 693 -9.44 17.52 35.20
C VAL A 693 -9.16 18.96 35.61
N LEU A 694 -8.02 19.50 35.18
CA LEU A 694 -7.64 20.90 35.35
C LEU A 694 -7.90 21.68 34.06
N VAL A 695 -8.58 22.83 34.15
CA VAL A 695 -8.92 23.69 33.01
C VAL A 695 -8.40 25.11 33.20
N SER A 696 -8.09 25.80 32.10
CA SER A 696 -7.79 27.24 32.13
C SER A 696 -9.06 28.10 32.24
N GLU A 697 -8.88 29.37 32.56
CA GLU A 697 -9.96 30.37 32.57
C GLU A 697 -10.68 30.49 31.23
N GLU A 698 -9.92 30.48 30.12
CA GLU A 698 -10.48 30.51 28.77
C GLU A 698 -11.35 29.28 28.50
N THR A 699 -10.87 28.06 28.82
CA THR A 699 -11.67 26.83 28.66
C THR A 699 -12.94 26.85 29.51
N LYS A 700 -12.85 27.34 30.76
CA LYS A 700 -14.00 27.45 31.66
C LYS A 700 -15.11 28.32 31.06
N SER A 701 -14.77 29.38 30.33
CA SER A 701 -15.77 30.24 29.68
C SER A 701 -16.63 29.53 28.63
N TYR A 702 -16.16 28.42 28.07
CA TYR A 702 -16.92 27.57 27.15
C TYR A 702 -17.68 26.44 27.87
N LEU A 703 -17.49 26.27 29.18
CA LEU A 703 -18.02 25.18 30.00
C LEU A 703 -18.84 25.70 31.19
N GLU A 704 -19.63 26.76 31.00
CA GLU A 704 -20.42 27.41 32.07
C GLU A 704 -21.45 26.48 32.75
N GLU A 705 -21.82 25.40 32.06
CA GLU A 705 -22.74 24.37 32.53
C GLU A 705 -22.14 23.40 33.56
N PHE A 706 -20.82 23.41 33.76
CA PHE A 706 -20.12 22.53 34.69
C PHE A 706 -19.60 23.30 35.91
N ASP A 707 -19.60 22.64 37.06
CA ASP A 707 -19.11 23.23 38.31
C ASP A 707 -17.59 23.09 38.46
N PHE A 708 -16.92 24.23 38.64
CA PHE A 708 -15.46 24.29 38.81
C PHE A 708 -15.05 25.04 40.08
N GLU A 709 -14.03 24.51 40.80
CA GLU A 709 -13.35 25.23 41.90
C GLU A 709 -12.08 25.94 41.41
N PRO A 710 -11.82 27.18 41.85
CA PRO A 710 -10.52 27.81 41.64
C PRO A 710 -9.39 26.99 42.31
N TYR A 711 -8.26 26.81 41.62
CA TYR A 711 -7.14 26.02 42.11
C TYR A 711 -5.87 26.85 42.30
N LEU A 712 -5.12 27.10 41.22
CA LEU A 712 -3.84 27.82 41.28
C LEU A 712 -3.77 28.90 40.19
N LYS A 713 -3.00 29.95 40.43
CA LYS A 713 -2.46 30.78 39.36
C LYS A 713 -1.07 30.27 39.02
N ILE A 714 -0.91 29.75 37.81
CA ILE A 714 0.35 29.20 37.34
C ILE A 714 1.11 30.32 36.62
N GLU A 715 2.30 30.64 37.11
CA GLU A 715 3.29 31.40 36.34
C GLU A 715 4.04 30.42 35.44
N ILE A 716 4.01 30.71 34.15
CA ILE A 716 4.66 29.90 33.13
C ILE A 716 5.80 30.79 32.62
N PRO A 717 7.09 30.45 32.85
CA PRO A 717 8.22 31.27 32.41
C PRO A 717 8.14 31.68 30.94
N GLU A 718 7.55 30.80 30.14
CA GLU A 718 7.31 30.96 28.73
C GLU A 718 6.21 32.02 28.46
N VAL A 719 5.15 32.07 29.26
CA VAL A 719 3.99 32.94 29.03
C VAL A 719 4.12 34.19 29.90
N LYS A 720 4.17 35.38 29.29
CA LYS A 720 4.34 36.66 30.03
C LYS A 720 3.14 37.06 30.90
N ARG A 721 2.17 36.16 31.11
CA ARG A 721 0.99 36.36 31.94
C ARG A 721 0.74 35.13 32.84
N PRO A 722 0.33 35.31 34.11
CA PRO A 722 -0.13 34.21 34.95
C PRO A 722 -1.47 33.69 34.43
N VAL A 723 -1.64 32.37 34.44
CA VAL A 723 -2.88 31.70 33.99
C VAL A 723 -3.67 31.23 35.21
N SER A 724 -4.93 31.68 35.33
CA SER A 724 -5.85 31.21 36.37
C SER A 724 -6.37 29.81 36.00
N THR A 725 -6.35 28.88 36.96
CA THR A 725 -6.74 27.49 36.73
C THR A 725 -7.87 27.06 37.64
N TYR A 726 -8.67 26.12 37.14
CA TYR A 726 -9.85 25.62 37.81
C TYR A 726 -9.93 24.09 37.72
N ILE A 727 -10.41 23.45 38.78
CA ILE A 727 -10.57 22.01 38.88
C ILE A 727 -12.05 21.66 38.76
N PHE A 728 -12.36 20.61 37.99
CA PHE A 728 -13.72 20.09 37.88
C PHE A 728 -14.18 19.45 39.20
N LYS A 729 -15.38 19.82 39.66
CA LYS A 729 -16.05 19.16 40.79
C LYS A 729 -16.88 17.99 40.25
N SER A 730 -16.37 16.78 40.47
CA SER A 730 -17.09 15.54 40.17
C SER A 730 -18.33 15.36 41.02
#